data_AF-A0A4R5DV08-F1
#
_entry.id   AF-A0A4R5DV08-F1
#
_cell.length_a   1.000
_cell.length_b   1.000
_cell.length_c   1.000
_cell.angle_alpha   90.00
_cell.angle_beta   90.00
_cell.angle_gamma   90.00
#
_symmetry.space_group_name_H-M   'P 1'
#
loop_
_entity.id
_entity.type
_entity.pdbx_description
1 polymer ?
#
loop_
_entity_poly.entity_id
_entity_poly.type
_entity_poly.pdbx_seq_one_letter_code
_entity_poly.pdbx_strand_id
1 'polypeptide(L)'
;MTDGSTTLRPTEGVAETAGWRRLAGAAARWANGDEAGGDEAGTVRATATDEEPDAYLLGPDLAELTGDYRVSMRIKITAPERGRPASSVDLLLNAVDLDTCYLSRFRVRNGVRYLTLVKRVAGVEENLVDDIWTCDFDRWLDVFVALVGGRFEVSVDGRMLVSVAEFDRLTGGAVGLGVSDAEASFGAIEVTAVGAAAGTAPPPTAGTPRVSGPELSRRDLGAIEGDAYRVEFTEVTRRTGTTCQASVHVRDDDGWVLAGDGDQWVVLTGDAGSRRDLHASLAEHWVAFAGVDVVDTHRAVLRAAADDAFDFAITWDVSEAHPRVGLELTPKRDGRYVVGYRAFGARPHADVDEVLCGPLQHGRMVRGPESIGLSELTAPFSLRQHTEAGRPMTVGVFVPPDELPFVYEPSLGDDDQPLGMSLRGDDGDVQPVLYAPQYGQRAAMTAGVTYRFGLGVVAARTELFEVYRELLRTVYDYGRYRQNVFGATLTDTAHNLIDLLATGPDEDDSVEFRGSPSGWWSRAKGYIDIENHRTVRATTTSVLLSAHLLTGDDQLYGARARPILEFHASRNGYGWTPERGFTVYGDPAKHRVCATPFGAPALAPLAAMTRGRVPALRRLATDRLDDEDYWLKRAPMSTPLAAYRLTGDPALLRRTEELAREYVDSPEPDAVDPHDFQNYYVKSWVDLLELYEETGDKTYLDAAYREAKRYVTQVFVRPVPDGTITVPNEPAVVDHQIELAGWWEPDELYRYPKTDLGSDEVPRWVVSPNGMSFEALTTYRFNGFSMNPAWAPFLLRLAAYTGDDLLRDVAHNAIVGRYTNYPGYYFRQFSVNHLKPRFPYEGPFWNTTIYYHHAPAQLGMTLDYLLAEHQTRSAGNIEFPSEFEQNYVWFAYRVYGHRPGRFYGHDGAWPWLPRGLVSTGNDQVNWVAAEAGDRVFVSLTSESGAAELVRLRLDPALVPMESGRPYRATVIRDNGAPTETWMTDHALDTTVSAHGITAVVVHDVGPIRVATHTEPPSTTAPERSYHLDDTTPIGAVWGMVIVAPDNSRYDAFVQAATDQPATLYWSTDGGATYQHSTRDVLPNEWTVTVSDLTAPLTYYVEAGGVRTDPVELAWIG
;
A
#
# COMPACT_ATOMS: atom_id res chain seq x y z
N MET A 1 0.35 44.55 26.45
CA MET A 1 0.53 43.10 26.52
C MET A 1 -0.12 42.65 27.81
N THR A 2 -1.38 42.27 27.72
CA THR A 2 -2.09 41.48 28.72
C THR A 2 -2.43 40.20 27.98
N ASP A 3 -1.87 39.09 28.43
CA ASP A 3 -2.19 37.76 27.91
C ASP A 3 -3.67 37.52 28.21
N GLY A 4 -4.53 37.76 27.22
CA GLY A 4 -5.98 37.68 27.36
C GLY A 4 -6.44 36.26 27.12
N SER A 5 -6.47 35.42 28.16
CA SER A 5 -7.23 34.17 28.10
C SER A 5 -8.71 34.47 28.37
N THR A 6 -9.58 33.94 27.52
CA THR A 6 -11.04 34.01 27.68
C THR A 6 -11.54 32.59 27.92
N THR A 7 -12.03 32.32 29.13
CA THR A 7 -12.70 31.05 29.44
C THR A 7 -14.17 31.16 29.08
N LEU A 8 -14.59 30.42 28.06
CA LEU A 8 -16.00 30.35 27.66
C LEU A 8 -16.69 29.23 28.44
N ARG A 9 -17.68 29.61 29.25
CA ARG A 9 -18.56 28.68 29.93
C ARG A 9 -19.87 28.55 29.13
N PRO A 10 -20.43 27.35 28.97
CA PRO A 10 -21.66 27.12 28.19
C PRO A 10 -22.91 27.92 28.62
N THR A 11 -22.85 28.68 29.71
CA THR A 11 -23.96 29.45 30.31
C THR A 11 -23.96 30.95 29.98
N GLU A 12 -22.94 31.50 29.33
CA GLU A 12 -22.85 32.94 29.04
C GLU A 12 -23.49 33.25 27.67
N GLY A 13 -24.66 33.89 27.68
CA GLY A 13 -25.58 33.90 26.54
C GLY A 13 -25.32 34.96 25.45
N VAL A 14 -25.60 34.61 24.19
CA VAL A 14 -25.90 35.49 23.03
C VAL A 14 -26.85 34.79 22.03
N ALA A 15 -27.37 35.59 21.09
CA ALA A 15 -28.54 35.49 20.22
C ALA A 15 -28.71 34.24 19.35
N GLU A 16 -29.97 33.86 19.14
CA GLU A 16 -30.41 32.93 18.09
C GLU A 16 -30.12 33.54 16.71
N THR A 17 -29.12 33.03 16.01
CA THR A 17 -28.94 33.23 14.56
C THR A 17 -29.43 31.98 13.82
N ALA A 18 -29.94 32.16 12.60
CA ALA A 18 -30.49 31.06 11.80
C ALA A 18 -29.42 29.97 11.57
N GLY A 19 -29.73 28.73 11.97
CA GLY A 19 -28.85 27.57 11.82
C GLY A 19 -28.26 27.05 13.14
N TRP A 20 -28.04 27.89 14.15
CA TRP A 20 -27.46 27.46 15.43
C TRP A 20 -28.54 27.11 16.46
N ARG A 21 -28.44 25.94 17.12
CA ARG A 21 -29.33 25.59 18.24
C ARG A 21 -28.74 26.13 19.55
N ARG A 22 -29.58 26.78 20.36
CA ARG A 22 -29.20 27.19 21.71
C ARG A 22 -29.10 25.95 22.61
N LEU A 23 -28.04 25.85 23.43
CA LEU A 23 -28.01 24.97 24.59
C LEU A 23 -28.98 25.50 25.67
N ALA A 24 -30.29 25.49 25.40
CA ALA A 24 -31.30 25.86 26.38
C ALA A 24 -32.44 24.84 26.37
N GLY A 25 -32.44 23.97 27.38
CA GLY A 25 -33.63 23.34 27.93
C GLY A 25 -34.50 22.54 26.96
N ALA A 26 -34.01 21.39 26.48
CA ALA A 26 -34.88 20.25 26.12
C ALA A 26 -34.15 18.88 26.08
N ALA A 27 -32.83 18.84 25.81
CA ALA A 27 -32.05 17.60 25.81
C ALA A 27 -30.73 17.63 26.63
N ALA A 28 -30.23 18.81 27.02
CA ALA A 28 -29.03 18.93 27.85
C ALA A 28 -29.37 18.75 29.35
N ARG A 29 -28.99 17.62 29.96
CA ARG A 29 -28.99 17.46 31.43
C ARG A 29 -27.69 18.02 32.00
N TRP A 30 -27.78 19.06 32.82
CA TRP A 30 -26.68 19.50 33.68
C TRP A 30 -26.59 18.56 34.89
N ALA A 31 -25.43 17.92 35.10
CA ALA A 31 -25.15 17.21 36.34
C ALA A 31 -24.86 18.23 37.46
N ASN A 32 -25.89 18.57 38.24
CA ASN A 32 -25.70 19.39 39.44
C ASN A 32 -25.29 18.49 40.62
N GLY A 33 -24.02 18.58 40.99
CA GLY A 33 -23.52 18.67 42.37
C GLY A 33 -23.67 17.51 43.36
N ASP A 34 -24.73 16.71 43.34
CA ASP A 34 -25.05 15.87 44.52
C ASP A 34 -25.06 14.34 44.28
N GLU A 35 -24.93 13.84 43.04
CA GLU A 35 -24.94 12.39 42.77
C GLU A 35 -23.79 11.84 41.90
N ALA A 36 -22.85 12.67 41.44
CA ALA A 36 -21.69 12.22 40.67
C ALA A 36 -20.40 12.50 41.44
N GLY A 37 -19.59 11.47 41.67
CA GLY A 37 -18.28 11.61 42.29
C GLY A 37 -17.36 12.51 41.46
N GLY A 38 -16.80 13.55 42.10
CA GLY A 38 -15.52 14.18 41.76
C GLY A 38 -15.41 15.05 40.50
N ASP A 39 -15.81 14.55 39.32
CA ASP A 39 -15.31 15.06 38.02
C ASP A 39 -16.39 15.61 37.05
N GLU A 40 -17.68 15.56 37.39
CA GLU A 40 -18.77 15.87 36.44
C GLU A 40 -19.42 17.26 36.60
N ALA A 41 -18.97 18.08 37.56
CA ALA A 41 -19.53 19.41 37.79
C ALA A 41 -19.21 20.40 36.66
N GLY A 42 -20.24 20.95 36.00
CA GLY A 42 -20.08 21.98 34.95
C GLY A 42 -19.95 21.46 33.52
N THR A 43 -20.46 20.25 33.25
CA THR A 43 -20.37 19.57 31.95
C THR A 43 -21.68 19.72 31.14
N VAL A 44 -21.57 19.74 29.81
CA VAL A 44 -22.72 19.79 28.88
C VAL A 44 -22.76 18.52 28.05
N ARG A 45 -23.92 17.86 28.02
CA ARG A 45 -24.19 16.69 27.18
C ARG A 45 -24.99 17.09 25.94
N ALA A 46 -24.52 16.68 24.76
CA ALA A 46 -25.19 16.83 23.48
C ALA A 46 -25.45 15.44 22.85
N THR A 47 -26.62 15.27 22.25
CA THR A 47 -27.06 14.01 21.64
C THR A 47 -27.83 14.33 20.36
N ALA A 48 -27.45 13.72 19.24
CA ALA A 48 -28.15 13.81 17.97
C ALA A 48 -28.48 12.40 17.46
N THR A 49 -29.74 12.14 17.12
CA THR A 49 -30.22 10.81 16.68
C THR A 49 -30.58 10.72 15.19
N ASP A 50 -30.52 11.85 14.47
CA ASP A 50 -30.90 11.99 13.06
C ASP A 50 -29.66 12.31 12.19
N GLU A 51 -29.77 12.17 10.86
CA GLU A 51 -28.67 12.46 9.90
C GLU A 51 -28.28 13.95 9.84
N GLU A 52 -29.13 14.87 10.31
CA GLU A 52 -28.78 16.29 10.38
C GLU A 52 -27.98 16.61 11.67
N PRO A 53 -26.82 17.29 11.56
CA PRO A 53 -25.99 17.63 12.72
C PRO A 53 -26.71 18.59 13.67
N ASP A 54 -26.68 18.29 14.97
CA ASP A 54 -27.01 19.29 16.00
C ASP A 54 -25.76 20.14 16.29
N ALA A 55 -25.82 21.42 15.93
CA ALA A 55 -24.74 22.36 16.18
C ALA A 55 -25.10 23.42 17.24
N TYR A 56 -24.18 23.62 18.18
CA TYR A 56 -24.33 24.44 19.38
C TYR A 56 -23.23 25.50 19.45
N LEU A 57 -23.62 26.75 19.66
CA LEU A 57 -22.68 27.87 19.87
C LEU A 57 -22.31 27.97 21.36
N LEU A 58 -21.02 28.11 21.67
CA LEU A 58 -20.52 28.26 23.03
C LEU A 58 -20.01 29.70 23.27
N GLY A 59 -20.91 30.61 23.62
CA GLY A 59 -20.58 31.94 24.16
C GLY A 59 -20.94 33.15 23.27
N PRO A 60 -20.91 34.38 23.81
CA PRO A 60 -21.03 35.63 23.04
C PRO A 60 -19.93 35.77 22.01
N ASP A 61 -20.21 36.44 20.88
CA ASP A 61 -19.26 36.97 19.91
C ASP A 61 -17.90 37.27 20.57
N LEU A 62 -16.96 36.30 20.50
CA LEU A 62 -15.56 36.61 20.73
C LEU A 62 -15.20 37.65 19.67
N ALA A 63 -14.40 38.66 20.04
CA ALA A 63 -13.75 39.49 19.02
C ALA A 63 -13.10 38.55 18.00
N GLU A 64 -13.24 38.82 16.70
CA GLU A 64 -12.82 37.93 15.62
C GLU A 64 -11.48 37.25 15.96
N LEU A 65 -11.43 35.91 15.89
CA LEU A 65 -10.24 35.09 16.18
C LEU A 65 -9.23 35.22 15.03
N THR A 66 -8.80 36.46 14.81
CA THR A 66 -7.95 36.93 13.72
C THR A 66 -6.47 36.68 14.01
N GLY A 67 -6.09 36.52 15.27
CA GLY A 67 -4.70 36.28 15.69
C GLY A 67 -4.29 34.83 15.77
N ASP A 68 -3.04 34.62 16.16
CA ASP A 68 -2.61 33.30 16.61
C ASP A 68 -3.31 32.96 17.92
N TYR A 69 -4.01 31.83 17.95
CA TYR A 69 -4.83 31.42 19.08
C TYR A 69 -4.62 29.96 19.45
N ARG A 70 -5.00 29.64 20.68
CA ARG A 70 -5.07 28.29 21.22
C ARG A 70 -6.44 28.06 21.83
N VAL A 71 -7.01 26.89 21.61
CA VAL A 71 -8.26 26.43 22.20
C VAL A 71 -7.96 25.16 22.99
N SER A 72 -8.26 25.15 24.29
CA SER A 72 -8.19 23.95 25.13
C SER A 72 -9.58 23.56 25.62
N MET A 73 -9.86 22.27 25.70
CA MET A 73 -11.09 21.74 26.29
C MET A 73 -10.95 20.30 26.75
N ARG A 74 -11.97 19.83 27.49
CA ARG A 74 -12.16 18.42 27.76
C ARG A 74 -13.39 17.91 27.01
N ILE A 75 -13.28 16.76 26.36
CA ILE A 75 -14.38 16.12 25.63
C ILE A 75 -14.48 14.65 26.01
N LYS A 76 -15.69 14.12 26.11
CA LYS A 76 -15.99 12.70 26.26
C LYS A 76 -16.96 12.30 25.17
N ILE A 77 -16.51 11.49 24.22
CA ILE A 77 -17.34 11.01 23.11
C ILE A 77 -17.85 9.63 23.49
N THR A 78 -19.16 9.41 23.44
CA THR A 78 -19.76 8.10 23.65
C THR A 78 -19.50 7.20 22.46
N ALA A 79 -19.24 5.91 22.72
CA ALA A 79 -19.04 4.96 21.64
C ALA A 79 -20.31 4.90 20.76
N PRO A 80 -20.20 5.01 19.42
CA PRO A 80 -21.36 4.94 18.55
C PRO A 80 -22.07 3.58 18.66
N GLU A 81 -23.39 3.58 18.43
CA GLU A 81 -24.16 2.34 18.35
C GLU A 81 -23.67 1.49 17.16
N ARG A 82 -23.48 0.18 17.39
CA ARG A 82 -22.96 -0.75 16.38
C ARG A 82 -23.85 -0.79 15.13
N GLY A 83 -23.22 -0.74 13.95
CA GLY A 83 -23.90 -0.87 12.65
C GLY A 83 -24.30 0.45 11.98
N ARG A 84 -24.02 1.59 12.62
CA ARG A 84 -24.20 2.90 11.97
C ARG A 84 -22.98 3.22 11.07
N PRO A 85 -23.20 3.80 9.87
CA PRO A 85 -22.15 3.97 8.86
C PRO A 85 -21.09 5.01 9.26
N ALA A 86 -21.48 6.06 9.98
CA ALA A 86 -20.56 7.05 10.53
C ALA A 86 -21.18 7.81 11.71
N SER A 87 -20.34 8.18 12.68
CA SER A 87 -20.70 9.09 13.78
C SER A 87 -19.63 10.17 13.89
N SER A 88 -19.98 11.41 14.22
CA SER A 88 -18.98 12.47 14.40
C SER A 88 -19.30 13.47 15.49
N VAL A 89 -18.23 14.03 16.05
CA VAL A 89 -18.25 15.16 16.96
C VAL A 89 -17.27 16.20 16.42
N ASP A 90 -17.79 17.37 16.10
CA ASP A 90 -17.07 18.44 15.44
C ASP A 90 -16.82 19.56 16.44
N LEU A 91 -15.57 19.99 16.56
CA LEU A 91 -15.22 21.24 17.18
C LEU A 91 -15.17 22.33 16.11
N LEU A 92 -16.11 23.27 16.18
CA LEU A 92 -16.18 24.42 15.27
C LEU A 92 -15.25 25.50 15.79
N LEU A 93 -14.35 25.97 14.93
CA LEU A 93 -13.35 26.98 15.25
C LEU A 93 -13.46 28.11 14.24
N ASN A 94 -13.30 29.33 14.75
CA ASN A 94 -13.28 30.54 13.93
C ASN A 94 -14.51 30.63 13.01
N ALA A 95 -15.66 30.20 13.53
CA ALA A 95 -16.90 30.10 12.79
C ALA A 95 -17.50 31.49 12.57
N VAL A 96 -18.05 31.69 11.36
CA VAL A 96 -18.96 32.78 11.03
C VAL A 96 -20.40 32.27 11.15
N ASP A 97 -20.64 31.09 10.59
CA ASP A 97 -21.86 30.31 10.66
C ASP A 97 -21.52 28.81 10.51
N LEU A 98 -22.52 27.93 10.37
CA LEU A 98 -22.29 26.50 10.16
C LEU A 98 -21.72 26.18 8.78
N ASP A 99 -21.89 27.07 7.82
CA ASP A 99 -21.44 26.88 6.44
C ASP A 99 -20.02 27.42 6.23
N THR A 100 -19.51 28.23 7.17
CA THR A 100 -18.20 28.88 7.11
C THR A 100 -17.48 28.78 8.45
N CYS A 101 -16.66 27.74 8.61
CA CYS A 101 -15.92 27.44 9.84
C CYS A 101 -14.77 26.46 9.60
N TYR A 102 -13.84 26.35 10.55
CA TYR A 102 -12.98 25.17 10.66
C TYR A 102 -13.66 24.12 11.54
N LEU A 103 -13.51 22.84 11.20
CA LEU A 103 -14.01 21.71 11.97
C LEU A 103 -12.83 20.81 12.34
N SER A 104 -12.59 20.65 13.64
CA SER A 104 -11.80 19.52 14.13
C SER A 104 -12.77 18.39 14.46
N ARG A 105 -12.92 17.46 13.52
CA ARG A 105 -13.92 16.40 13.50
C ARG A 105 -13.34 15.11 14.05
N PHE A 106 -13.86 14.68 15.17
CA PHE A 106 -13.64 13.35 15.74
C PHE A 106 -14.73 12.43 15.22
N ARG A 107 -14.40 11.46 14.38
CA ARG A 107 -15.40 10.60 13.74
C ARG A 107 -15.06 9.13 13.84
N VAL A 108 -16.08 8.28 13.74
CA VAL A 108 -15.95 6.86 13.48
C VAL A 108 -16.54 6.58 12.11
N ARG A 109 -15.81 5.89 11.25
CA ARG A 109 -16.28 5.42 9.95
C ARG A 109 -15.88 3.96 9.81
N ASN A 110 -16.86 3.09 9.60
CA ASN A 110 -16.64 1.63 9.48
C ASN A 110 -15.83 1.03 10.66
N GLY A 111 -16.04 1.52 11.88
CA GLY A 111 -15.32 1.06 13.08
C GLY A 111 -13.91 1.64 13.27
N VAL A 112 -13.39 2.41 12.31
CA VAL A 112 -12.11 3.12 12.43
C VAL A 112 -12.35 4.55 12.91
N ARG A 113 -11.53 5.01 13.85
CA ARG A 113 -11.59 6.33 14.46
C ARG A 113 -10.69 7.28 13.67
N TYR A 114 -11.21 8.44 13.28
CA TYR A 114 -10.47 9.49 12.57
C TYR A 114 -10.55 10.82 13.31
N LEU A 115 -9.46 11.57 13.26
CA LEU A 115 -9.40 13.01 13.52
C LEU A 115 -9.20 13.70 12.17
N THR A 116 -10.26 14.35 11.69
CA THR A 116 -10.26 15.09 10.42
C THR A 116 -10.27 16.58 10.72
N LEU A 117 -9.35 17.34 10.16
CA LEU A 117 -9.45 18.80 10.14
C LEU A 117 -10.05 19.22 8.80
N VAL A 118 -11.12 20.01 8.86
CA VAL A 118 -11.87 20.46 7.68
C VAL A 118 -11.96 21.97 7.70
N LYS A 119 -11.75 22.61 6.54
CA LYS A 119 -12.18 23.98 6.29
C LYS A 119 -13.51 23.93 5.56
N ARG A 120 -14.54 24.60 6.07
CA ARG A 120 -15.83 24.71 5.41
C ARG A 120 -16.04 26.16 4.99
N VAL A 121 -16.41 26.38 3.73
CA VAL A 121 -16.72 27.71 3.18
C VAL A 121 -17.99 27.62 2.35
N ALA A 122 -19.01 28.41 2.70
CA ALA A 122 -20.32 28.38 2.05
C ALA A 122 -20.90 26.96 1.89
N GLY A 123 -20.72 26.11 2.91
CA GLY A 123 -21.23 24.74 2.99
C GLY A 123 -20.35 23.69 2.30
N VAL A 124 -19.31 24.11 1.57
CA VAL A 124 -18.37 23.21 0.90
C VAL A 124 -17.27 22.83 1.89
N GLU A 125 -17.13 21.53 2.17
CA GLU A 125 -16.06 20.99 3.02
C GLU A 125 -14.78 20.71 2.22
N GLU A 126 -13.66 21.08 2.81
CA GLU A 126 -12.32 20.87 2.29
C GLU A 126 -11.47 20.21 3.39
N ASN A 127 -11.11 18.93 3.21
CA ASN A 127 -10.30 18.20 4.18
C ASN A 127 -8.86 18.74 4.18
N LEU A 128 -8.48 19.39 5.29
CA LEU A 128 -7.12 19.84 5.62
C LEU A 128 -6.19 18.67 5.90
N VAL A 129 -6.65 17.77 6.75
CA VAL A 129 -5.97 16.52 7.09
C VAL A 129 -7.04 15.50 7.51
N ASP A 130 -6.73 14.23 7.39
CA ASP A 130 -7.62 13.15 7.78
C ASP A 130 -6.77 12.00 8.32
N ASP A 131 -6.66 11.90 9.63
CA ASP A 131 -5.71 11.01 10.29
C ASP A 131 -6.42 9.98 11.18
N ILE A 132 -5.83 8.80 11.32
CA ILE A 132 -6.32 7.77 12.23
C ILE A 132 -5.87 8.16 13.63
N TRP A 133 -6.83 8.27 14.54
CA TRP A 133 -6.57 8.59 15.93
C TRP A 133 -7.18 7.55 16.84
N THR A 134 -6.61 7.41 18.01
CA THR A 134 -6.75 6.20 18.78
C THR A 134 -6.78 6.57 20.25
N CYS A 135 -8.00 6.78 20.71
CA CYS A 135 -8.32 7.01 22.10
C CYS A 135 -9.64 6.29 22.40
N ASP A 136 -9.82 5.86 23.65
CA ASP A 136 -11.08 5.25 24.06
C ASP A 136 -12.24 6.24 23.98
N PHE A 137 -13.37 5.72 23.49
CA PHE A 137 -14.67 6.33 23.75
C PHE A 137 -15.03 6.18 25.23
N ASP A 138 -15.97 6.97 25.70
CA ASP A 138 -16.50 6.91 27.06
C ASP A 138 -15.50 7.31 28.18
N ARG A 139 -14.44 8.04 27.85
CA ARG A 139 -13.60 8.78 28.81
C ARG A 139 -13.41 10.25 28.46
N TRP A 140 -12.99 11.05 29.42
CA TRP A 140 -12.59 12.45 29.19
C TRP A 140 -11.21 12.50 28.51
N LEU A 141 -11.13 13.31 27.46
CA LEU A 141 -9.96 13.57 26.63
C LEU A 141 -9.63 15.06 26.73
N ASP A 142 -8.36 15.40 26.93
CA ASP A 142 -7.88 16.78 26.94
C ASP A 142 -7.47 17.18 25.52
N VAL A 143 -8.28 17.99 24.85
CA VAL A 143 -8.05 18.43 23.46
C VAL A 143 -7.47 19.83 23.45
N PHE A 144 -6.42 20.00 22.66
CA PHE A 144 -5.79 21.28 22.42
C PHE A 144 -5.66 21.53 20.93
N VAL A 145 -6.11 22.69 20.48
CA VAL A 145 -6.01 23.14 19.09
C VAL A 145 -5.27 24.46 19.04
N ALA A 146 -4.29 24.57 18.17
CA ALA A 146 -3.55 25.81 17.95
C ALA A 146 -3.55 26.17 16.47
N LEU A 147 -3.79 27.45 16.16
CA LEU A 147 -3.48 28.03 14.86
C LEU A 147 -2.46 29.13 15.10
N VAL A 148 -1.18 28.83 14.85
CA VAL A 148 -0.05 29.72 15.16
C VAL A 148 0.87 29.80 13.95
N GLY A 149 1.23 31.00 13.52
CA GLY A 149 2.18 31.19 12.41
C GLY A 149 1.76 30.59 11.06
N GLY A 150 0.47 30.27 10.87
CA GLY A 150 -0.06 29.64 9.65
C GLY A 150 -0.03 28.12 9.70
N ARG A 151 0.14 27.53 10.89
CA ARG A 151 0.11 26.09 11.11
C ARG A 151 -1.01 25.75 12.09
N PHE A 152 -1.86 24.82 11.68
CA PHE A 152 -2.95 24.26 12.46
C PHE A 152 -2.47 22.98 13.12
N GLU A 153 -2.53 22.93 14.44
CA GLU A 153 -2.07 21.81 15.26
C GLU A 153 -3.20 21.33 16.15
N VAL A 154 -3.41 20.01 16.20
CA VAL A 154 -4.36 19.39 17.13
C VAL A 154 -3.62 18.34 17.96
N SER A 155 -3.69 18.47 19.27
CA SER A 155 -3.20 17.48 20.22
C SER A 155 -4.30 16.99 21.16
N VAL A 156 -4.19 15.72 21.56
CA VAL A 156 -5.12 15.06 22.48
C VAL A 156 -4.30 14.37 23.57
N ASP A 157 -4.66 14.58 24.84
CA ASP A 157 -3.93 14.10 26.02
C ASP A 157 -2.42 14.42 25.96
N GLY A 158 -2.08 15.60 25.42
CA GLY A 158 -0.70 16.08 25.29
C GLY A 158 0.09 15.49 24.10
N ARG A 159 -0.53 14.64 23.27
CA ARG A 159 0.08 14.05 22.07
C ARG A 159 -0.36 14.80 20.82
N MET A 160 0.58 15.24 19.99
CA MET A 160 0.27 15.86 18.69
C MET A 160 -0.26 14.82 17.71
N LEU A 161 -1.44 15.04 17.14
CA LEU A 161 -2.06 14.13 16.17
C LEU A 161 -2.14 14.75 14.77
N VAL A 162 -2.31 16.06 14.67
CA VAL A 162 -2.44 16.77 13.40
C VAL A 162 -1.50 17.96 13.39
N SER A 163 -0.80 18.16 12.27
CA SER A 163 -0.07 19.39 11.95
C SER A 163 -0.19 19.65 10.45
N VAL A 164 -0.77 20.78 10.06
CA VAL A 164 -0.99 21.13 8.65
C VAL A 164 -0.86 22.63 8.45
N ALA A 165 -0.31 23.04 7.31
CA ALA A 165 -0.20 24.46 6.98
C ALA A 165 -1.54 25.01 6.46
N GLU A 166 -1.95 26.16 7.01
CA GLU A 166 -3.16 26.91 6.65
C GLU A 166 -2.84 28.41 6.69
N PHE A 167 -2.41 28.94 5.55
CA PHE A 167 -2.07 30.36 5.40
C PHE A 167 -3.28 31.20 4.96
N ASP A 168 -4.26 30.59 4.26
CA ASP A 168 -5.52 31.21 3.89
C ASP A 168 -6.55 31.11 5.04
N ARG A 169 -6.44 31.97 6.07
CA ARG A 169 -7.24 31.82 7.29
C ARG A 169 -8.68 32.31 7.12
N LEU A 170 -9.65 31.55 7.66
CA LEU A 170 -10.99 32.08 7.93
C LEU A 170 -10.95 33.21 8.96
N THR A 171 -11.96 34.06 8.95
CA THR A 171 -12.00 35.29 9.74
C THR A 171 -13.33 35.41 10.48
N GLY A 172 -13.63 34.40 11.29
CA GLY A 172 -14.78 34.36 12.18
C GLY A 172 -14.40 34.71 13.62
N GLY A 173 -15.27 34.36 14.55
CA GLY A 173 -15.03 34.58 15.98
C GLY A 173 -15.64 33.50 16.86
N ALA A 174 -16.60 32.73 16.35
CA ALA A 174 -17.27 31.73 17.16
C ALA A 174 -16.44 30.45 17.34
N VAL A 175 -16.53 29.89 18.53
CA VAL A 175 -16.19 28.50 18.83
C VAL A 175 -17.47 27.77 19.19
N GLY A 176 -17.67 26.58 18.64
CA GLY A 176 -18.89 25.82 18.82
C GLY A 176 -18.65 24.32 18.72
N LEU A 177 -19.73 23.55 18.82
CA LEU A 177 -19.70 22.09 18.74
C LEU A 177 -20.79 21.58 17.83
N GLY A 178 -20.48 20.56 17.03
CA GLY A 178 -21.43 19.82 16.20
C GLY A 178 -21.44 18.35 16.62
N VAL A 179 -22.59 17.72 16.64
CA VAL A 179 -22.71 16.28 16.91
C VAL A 179 -23.61 15.67 15.85
N SER A 180 -23.14 14.60 15.21
CA SER A 180 -23.88 13.86 14.19
C SER A 180 -23.86 12.39 14.58
N ASP A 181 -25.04 11.80 14.77
CA ASP A 181 -25.20 10.39 15.09
C ASP A 181 -24.30 9.90 16.24
N ALA A 182 -24.15 10.75 17.26
CA ALA A 182 -23.25 10.54 18.37
C ALA A 182 -23.83 11.16 19.64
N GLU A 183 -23.24 10.77 20.76
CA GLU A 183 -23.40 11.45 22.03
C GLU A 183 -22.03 11.92 22.51
N ALA A 184 -21.95 13.16 22.99
CA ALA A 184 -20.72 13.67 23.57
C ALA A 184 -21.00 14.60 24.75
N SER A 185 -20.07 14.59 25.72
CA SER A 185 -20.05 15.50 26.86
C SER A 185 -18.81 16.38 26.80
N PHE A 186 -18.95 17.65 27.18
CA PHE A 186 -17.88 18.65 27.05
C PHE A 186 -17.69 19.41 28.35
N GLY A 187 -16.42 19.73 28.66
CA GLY A 187 -16.02 20.64 29.72
C GLY A 187 -16.00 22.09 29.26
N ALA A 188 -15.44 22.99 30.08
CA ALA A 188 -15.22 24.38 29.70
C ALA A 188 -14.21 24.49 28.54
N ILE A 189 -14.41 25.47 27.65
CA ILE A 189 -13.48 25.78 26.57
C ILE A 189 -12.68 27.03 26.97
N GLU A 190 -11.36 26.94 26.90
CA GLU A 190 -10.48 28.09 27.09
C GLU A 190 -9.88 28.52 25.75
N VAL A 191 -10.10 29.78 25.38
CA VAL A 191 -9.49 30.37 24.18
C VAL A 191 -8.45 31.38 24.63
N THR A 192 -7.20 31.17 24.22
CA THR A 192 -6.06 32.01 24.57
C THR A 192 -5.44 32.60 23.31
N ALA A 193 -5.47 33.93 23.21
CA ALA A 193 -4.69 34.63 22.19
C ALA A 193 -3.20 34.56 22.54
N VAL A 194 -2.38 34.07 21.61
CA VAL A 194 -0.93 33.87 21.82
C VAL A 194 -0.04 34.67 20.87
N GLY A 195 -0.63 35.34 19.89
CA GLY A 195 0.06 36.27 19.01
C GLY A 195 -0.81 37.47 18.63
N ALA A 196 -0.24 38.39 17.86
CA ALA A 196 -1.00 39.53 17.35
C ALA A 196 -2.14 39.03 16.45
N ALA A 197 -3.26 39.76 16.44
CA ALA A 197 -4.29 39.64 15.41
C ALA A 197 -3.62 39.76 14.04
N ALA A 198 -3.53 38.67 13.28
CA ALA A 198 -3.25 38.79 11.86
C ALA A 198 -4.50 39.42 11.28
N GLY A 199 -4.38 40.63 10.70
CA GLY A 199 -5.51 41.17 9.97
C GLY A 199 -5.99 40.13 8.95
N THR A 200 -7.30 40.08 8.69
CA THR A 200 -7.81 39.37 7.52
C THR A 200 -6.91 39.74 6.34
N ALA A 201 -6.33 38.74 5.68
CA ALA A 201 -5.45 39.02 4.56
C ALA A 201 -6.30 39.84 3.56
N PRO A 202 -5.89 41.06 3.19
CA PRO A 202 -6.64 41.81 2.21
C PRO A 202 -6.75 40.94 0.96
N PRO A 203 -7.89 40.97 0.24
CA PRO A 203 -8.04 40.21 -0.99
C PRO A 203 -6.81 40.48 -1.88
N PRO A 204 -6.33 39.46 -2.61
CA PRO A 204 -5.10 39.58 -3.38
C PRO A 204 -5.15 40.87 -4.19
N THR A 205 -4.14 41.72 -3.98
CA THR A 205 -4.04 42.98 -4.72
C THR A 205 -3.97 42.64 -6.21
N ALA A 206 -4.73 43.35 -7.04
CA ALA A 206 -4.78 43.07 -8.47
C ALA A 206 -3.36 43.15 -9.06
N GLY A 207 -2.83 41.99 -9.49
CA GLY A 207 -1.55 41.92 -10.16
C GLY A 207 -1.68 42.26 -11.64
N THR A 208 -0.69 41.85 -12.44
CA THR A 208 -0.69 42.10 -13.88
C THR A 208 -1.65 41.16 -14.62
N PRO A 209 -2.62 41.68 -15.40
CA PRO A 209 -3.61 40.84 -16.06
C PRO A 209 -3.01 40.05 -17.22
N ARG A 210 -3.59 38.87 -17.48
CA ARG A 210 -3.19 37.99 -18.59
C ARG A 210 -3.35 38.66 -19.96
N VAL A 211 -2.33 38.52 -20.81
CA VAL A 211 -2.43 38.88 -22.23
C VAL A 211 -3.37 37.89 -22.93
N SER A 212 -4.55 38.36 -23.31
CA SER A 212 -5.70 37.54 -23.68
C SER A 212 -6.58 38.25 -24.73
N GLY A 213 -7.56 37.50 -25.25
CA GLY A 213 -8.44 37.96 -26.33
C GLY A 213 -7.94 37.58 -27.73
N PRO A 214 -8.68 38.01 -28.78
CA PRO A 214 -8.35 37.66 -30.15
C PRO A 214 -6.98 38.23 -30.53
N GLU A 215 -6.22 37.46 -31.31
CA GLU A 215 -4.96 37.89 -31.90
C GLU A 215 -5.22 39.05 -32.88
N LEU A 216 -4.50 40.15 -32.69
CA LEU A 216 -4.54 41.35 -33.53
C LEU A 216 -3.39 41.37 -34.54
N SER A 217 -2.20 40.92 -34.11
CA SER A 217 -1.03 40.76 -34.97
C SER A 217 -0.06 39.73 -34.40
N ARG A 218 0.72 39.13 -35.31
CA ARG A 218 1.72 38.12 -35.02
C ARG A 218 3.01 38.44 -35.78
N ARG A 219 4.16 38.40 -35.09
CA ARG A 219 5.50 38.64 -35.67
C ARG A 219 6.47 37.57 -35.20
N ASP A 220 7.10 36.88 -36.14
CA ASP A 220 8.17 35.90 -35.88
C ASP A 220 9.42 36.60 -35.31
N LEU A 221 9.99 36.04 -34.25
CA LEU A 221 11.19 36.53 -33.57
C LEU A 221 12.39 35.59 -33.70
N GLY A 222 12.21 34.43 -34.36
CA GLY A 222 13.24 33.43 -34.55
C GLY A 222 12.92 32.11 -33.85
N ALA A 223 13.83 31.15 -33.98
CA ALA A 223 13.69 29.82 -33.41
C ALA A 223 15.05 29.28 -32.94
N ILE A 224 14.98 28.33 -32.00
CA ILE A 224 16.09 27.45 -31.63
C ILE A 224 15.72 26.03 -32.01
N GLU A 225 16.72 25.23 -32.37
CA GLU A 225 16.52 23.89 -32.92
C GLU A 225 17.58 22.93 -32.37
N GLY A 226 17.12 21.80 -31.82
CA GLY A 226 17.92 20.64 -31.47
C GLY A 226 17.57 19.45 -32.36
N ASP A 227 18.05 18.26 -32.00
CA ASP A 227 17.85 17.07 -32.83
C ASP A 227 16.37 16.62 -32.88
N ALA A 228 15.69 16.69 -31.74
CA ALA A 228 14.30 16.22 -31.55
C ALA A 228 13.27 17.35 -31.37
N TYR A 229 13.71 18.56 -31.02
CA TYR A 229 12.83 19.68 -30.67
C TYR A 229 13.20 20.97 -31.38
N ARG A 230 12.19 21.73 -31.78
CA ARG A 230 12.32 23.10 -32.27
C ARG A 230 11.38 24.01 -31.49
N VAL A 231 11.90 25.11 -30.97
CA VAL A 231 11.09 26.11 -30.25
C VAL A 231 11.07 27.38 -31.08
N GLU A 232 9.88 27.78 -31.51
CA GLU A 232 9.66 29.01 -32.26
C GLU A 232 9.19 30.12 -31.33
N PHE A 233 9.74 31.32 -31.47
CA PHE A 233 9.39 32.48 -30.66
C PHE A 233 8.61 33.48 -31.50
N THR A 234 7.45 33.86 -31.01
CA THR A 234 6.54 34.76 -31.72
C THR A 234 6.08 35.88 -30.81
N GLU A 235 6.16 37.12 -31.28
CA GLU A 235 5.47 38.25 -30.67
C GLU A 235 4.00 38.23 -31.08
N VAL A 236 3.12 38.15 -30.09
CA VAL A 236 1.68 38.14 -30.29
C VAL A 236 1.08 39.35 -29.61
N THR A 237 0.39 40.19 -30.38
CA THR A 237 -0.41 41.29 -29.86
C THR A 237 -1.86 40.85 -29.81
N ARG A 238 -2.45 40.91 -28.61
CA ARG A 238 -3.87 40.66 -28.35
C ARG A 238 -4.51 41.94 -27.84
N ARG A 239 -5.83 41.89 -27.65
CA ARG A 239 -6.60 43.05 -27.17
C ARG A 239 -6.08 43.63 -25.86
N THR A 240 -5.56 42.81 -24.95
CA THR A 240 -5.12 43.26 -23.61
C THR A 240 -3.63 43.56 -23.52
N GLY A 241 -2.82 43.27 -24.55
CA GLY A 241 -1.38 43.54 -24.52
C GLY A 241 -0.58 42.78 -25.59
N THR A 242 0.73 42.93 -25.54
CA THR A 242 1.70 42.20 -26.40
C THR A 242 2.61 41.35 -25.53
N THR A 243 2.93 40.14 -25.97
CA THR A 243 3.89 39.26 -25.30
C THR A 243 4.62 38.37 -26.31
N CYS A 244 5.82 37.92 -25.97
CA CYS A 244 6.52 36.88 -26.70
C CYS A 244 6.10 35.49 -26.17
N GLN A 245 5.72 34.59 -27.07
CA GLN A 245 5.31 33.21 -26.74
C GLN A 245 6.22 32.20 -27.43
N ALA A 246 6.45 31.07 -26.76
CA ALA A 246 7.15 29.92 -27.32
C ALA A 246 6.11 28.94 -27.92
N SER A 247 6.44 28.32 -29.05
CA SER A 247 5.69 27.22 -29.65
C SER A 247 6.62 26.03 -29.83
N VAL A 248 6.27 24.91 -29.20
CA VAL A 248 7.13 23.72 -29.16
C VAL A 248 6.74 22.79 -30.31
N HIS A 249 7.72 22.44 -31.12
CA HIS A 249 7.61 21.45 -32.19
C HIS A 249 8.45 20.24 -31.84
N VAL A 250 7.89 19.06 -32.11
CA VAL A 250 8.60 17.77 -32.00
C VAL A 250 8.88 17.24 -33.40
N ARG A 251 10.00 16.58 -33.57
CA ARG A 251 10.37 15.93 -34.83
C ARG A 251 9.67 14.58 -34.96
N ASP A 252 9.06 14.34 -36.12
CA ASP A 252 8.58 13.03 -36.54
C ASP A 252 9.19 12.63 -37.91
N ASP A 253 8.77 11.47 -38.44
CA ASP A 253 9.26 10.95 -39.73
C ASP A 253 8.95 11.88 -40.92
N ASP A 254 7.90 12.71 -40.80
CA ASP A 254 7.39 13.60 -41.85
C ASP A 254 7.89 15.06 -41.67
N GLY A 255 8.53 15.39 -40.54
CA GLY A 255 9.18 16.69 -40.29
C GLY A 255 8.90 17.25 -38.90
N TRP A 256 8.78 18.58 -38.80
CA TRP A 256 8.43 19.27 -37.55
C TRP A 256 6.91 19.31 -37.38
N VAL A 257 6.41 18.79 -36.28
CA VAL A 257 4.99 18.83 -35.91
C VAL A 257 4.82 19.72 -34.68
N LEU A 258 3.86 20.65 -34.75
CA LEU A 258 3.50 21.47 -33.61
C LEU A 258 2.92 20.56 -32.51
N ALA A 259 3.64 20.46 -31.38
CA ALA A 259 3.16 19.75 -30.21
C ALA A 259 2.20 20.61 -29.37
N GLY A 260 2.46 21.92 -29.36
CA GLY A 260 1.53 22.90 -28.82
C GLY A 260 2.15 24.29 -28.78
N ASP A 261 1.27 25.28 -28.75
CA ASP A 261 1.56 26.68 -28.46
C ASP A 261 0.76 27.12 -27.23
N GLY A 262 0.91 28.39 -26.82
CA GLY A 262 0.11 28.95 -25.74
C GLY A 262 0.67 28.77 -24.33
N ASP A 263 1.95 28.41 -24.22
CA ASP A 263 2.71 28.44 -22.96
C ASP A 263 2.57 29.77 -22.24
N GLN A 264 2.36 29.70 -20.92
CA GLN A 264 2.15 30.86 -20.07
C GLN A 264 2.89 30.75 -18.75
N TRP A 265 3.30 31.91 -18.26
CA TRP A 265 4.02 32.05 -17.01
C TRP A 265 3.26 33.01 -16.10
N VAL A 266 3.19 32.67 -14.82
CA VAL A 266 2.58 33.49 -13.79
C VAL A 266 3.51 33.51 -12.58
N VAL A 267 3.66 34.68 -11.95
CA VAL A 267 4.28 34.79 -10.63
C VAL A 267 3.17 35.10 -9.65
N LEU A 268 2.95 34.20 -8.70
CA LEU A 268 1.95 34.32 -7.66
C LEU A 268 2.61 34.91 -6.41
N THR A 269 1.98 35.92 -5.82
CA THR A 269 2.53 36.62 -4.64
C THR A 269 1.48 36.81 -3.56
N GLY A 270 1.88 36.75 -2.29
CA GLY A 270 1.00 36.99 -1.15
C GLY A 270 1.29 36.05 0.00
N ASP A 271 0.89 36.45 1.21
CA ASP A 271 1.18 35.70 2.45
C ASP A 271 0.06 34.72 2.86
N ALA A 272 -1.05 34.69 2.12
CA ALA A 272 -2.26 33.90 2.41
C ALA A 272 -2.59 32.85 1.32
N GLY A 273 -1.57 32.21 0.75
CA GLY A 273 -1.76 31.19 -0.30
C GLY A 273 -2.32 29.85 0.20
N SER A 274 -3.17 29.23 -0.62
CA SER A 274 -3.65 27.86 -0.45
C SER A 274 -3.11 26.98 -1.56
N ARG A 275 -2.47 25.86 -1.20
CA ARG A 275 -1.99 24.87 -2.18
C ARG A 275 -3.11 24.19 -2.98
N ARG A 276 -4.37 24.29 -2.53
CA ARG A 276 -5.51 23.69 -3.24
C ARG A 276 -5.99 24.53 -4.41
N ASP A 277 -5.85 25.84 -4.29
CA ASP A 277 -6.10 26.78 -5.37
C ASP A 277 -5.22 28.02 -5.18
N LEU A 278 -4.03 27.95 -5.78
CA LEU A 278 -3.06 29.05 -5.70
C LEU A 278 -3.55 30.29 -6.46
N HIS A 279 -4.37 30.10 -7.50
CA HIS A 279 -4.90 31.17 -8.34
C HIS A 279 -6.02 31.95 -7.64
N ALA A 280 -6.84 31.28 -6.84
CA ALA A 280 -7.88 31.93 -6.03
C ALA A 280 -7.32 32.65 -4.79
N SER A 281 -6.18 32.22 -4.26
CA SER A 281 -5.65 32.67 -2.96
C SER A 281 -4.48 33.67 -3.05
N LEU A 282 -3.80 33.76 -4.19
CA LEU A 282 -2.64 34.64 -4.37
C LEU A 282 -2.87 35.70 -5.45
N ALA A 283 -2.11 36.79 -5.38
CA ALA A 283 -2.11 37.81 -6.41
C ALA A 283 -1.35 37.31 -7.66
N GLU A 284 -2.05 37.24 -8.78
CA GLU A 284 -1.51 36.79 -10.05
C GLU A 284 -0.77 37.89 -10.81
N HIS A 285 0.50 37.65 -11.12
CA HIS A 285 1.26 38.48 -12.05
C HIS A 285 1.56 37.68 -13.31
N TRP A 286 0.67 37.79 -14.30
CA TRP A 286 0.84 37.11 -15.58
C TRP A 286 2.01 37.75 -16.34
N VAL A 287 2.97 36.91 -16.74
CA VAL A 287 4.22 37.37 -17.33
C VAL A 287 4.03 37.68 -18.80
N ALA A 288 4.27 38.94 -19.18
CA ALA A 288 4.37 39.38 -20.56
C ALA A 288 5.86 39.61 -20.91
N PHE A 289 6.43 38.76 -21.76
CA PHE A 289 7.82 38.88 -22.17
C PHE A 289 8.00 40.00 -23.19
N ALA A 290 8.96 40.89 -22.94
CA ALA A 290 9.20 42.07 -23.76
C ALA A 290 9.97 41.78 -25.06
N GLY A 291 10.64 40.63 -25.14
CA GLY A 291 11.47 40.21 -26.27
C GLY A 291 12.10 38.85 -26.03
N VAL A 292 12.77 38.34 -27.06
CA VAL A 292 13.62 37.14 -27.01
C VAL A 292 15.02 37.48 -27.51
N ASP A 293 16.02 37.06 -26.75
CA ASP A 293 17.43 37.09 -27.12
C ASP A 293 17.83 35.67 -27.54
N VAL A 294 17.85 35.37 -28.84
CA VAL A 294 18.40 34.10 -29.36
C VAL A 294 19.92 34.16 -29.22
N VAL A 295 20.44 33.42 -28.24
CA VAL A 295 21.86 33.44 -27.86
C VAL A 295 22.68 32.68 -28.89
N ASP A 296 22.19 31.51 -29.30
CA ASP A 296 22.77 30.65 -30.32
C ASP A 296 21.68 29.75 -30.95
N THR A 297 22.07 28.72 -31.70
CA THR A 297 21.13 27.81 -32.38
C THR A 297 20.29 26.95 -31.44
N HIS A 298 20.70 26.80 -30.18
CA HIS A 298 20.06 25.92 -29.20
C HIS A 298 19.50 26.67 -27.99
N ARG A 299 19.88 27.93 -27.78
CA ARG A 299 19.52 28.67 -26.57
C ARG A 299 18.90 30.03 -26.85
N ALA A 300 17.82 30.35 -26.13
CA ALA A 300 17.17 31.64 -26.17
C ALA A 300 16.74 32.11 -24.77
N VAL A 301 16.82 33.42 -24.53
CA VAL A 301 16.48 34.03 -23.24
C VAL A 301 15.31 35.00 -23.42
N LEU A 302 14.29 34.88 -22.58
CA LEU A 302 13.17 35.80 -22.52
C LEU A 302 13.19 36.53 -21.19
N ARG A 303 12.88 37.83 -21.21
CA ARG A 303 12.91 38.69 -20.03
C ARG A 303 11.60 39.45 -19.85
N ALA A 304 11.19 39.56 -18.61
CA ALA A 304 10.04 40.31 -18.17
C ALA A 304 10.36 41.00 -16.84
N ALA A 305 9.60 42.03 -16.53
CA ALA A 305 9.63 42.66 -15.23
C ALA A 305 8.21 43.10 -14.88
N ALA A 306 7.87 43.00 -13.60
CA ALA A 306 6.74 43.71 -13.03
C ALA A 306 7.32 44.89 -12.25
N ASP A 307 6.95 46.12 -12.65
CA ASP A 307 7.65 47.36 -12.30
C ASP A 307 8.02 47.45 -10.81
N ASP A 308 7.10 47.10 -9.91
CA ASP A 308 7.28 47.16 -8.45
C ASP A 308 7.39 45.79 -7.74
N ALA A 309 7.36 44.66 -8.46
CA ALA A 309 7.26 43.32 -7.83
C ALA A 309 8.53 42.46 -8.01
N PHE A 310 9.00 42.26 -9.24
CA PHE A 310 10.13 41.36 -9.52
C PHE A 310 10.73 41.62 -10.91
N ASP A 311 11.96 41.13 -11.10
CA ASP A 311 12.55 40.88 -12.41
C ASP A 311 12.54 39.37 -12.68
N PHE A 312 12.18 38.97 -13.90
CA PHE A 312 12.00 37.56 -14.27
C PHE A 312 12.66 37.25 -15.61
N ALA A 313 13.34 36.11 -15.67
CA ALA A 313 13.92 35.61 -16.90
C ALA A 313 13.74 34.10 -17.01
N ILE A 314 13.56 33.63 -18.25
CA ILE A 314 13.61 32.20 -18.58
C ILE A 314 14.64 31.98 -19.68
N THR A 315 15.32 30.84 -19.62
CA THR A 315 16.28 30.40 -20.63
C THR A 315 15.83 29.07 -21.18
N TRP A 316 15.43 29.03 -22.45
CA TRP A 316 15.18 27.80 -23.18
C TRP A 316 16.49 27.24 -23.70
N ASP A 317 16.67 25.93 -23.55
CA ASP A 317 17.81 25.17 -24.06
C ASP A 317 17.32 23.87 -24.70
N VAL A 318 17.59 23.69 -25.99
CA VAL A 318 17.23 22.48 -26.76
C VAL A 318 18.46 21.66 -27.19
N SER A 319 19.58 21.83 -26.48
CA SER A 319 20.81 21.08 -26.77
C SER A 319 20.78 19.63 -26.24
N GLU A 320 19.91 19.33 -25.28
CA GLU A 320 19.70 17.99 -24.73
C GLU A 320 18.55 17.25 -25.44
N ALA A 321 18.34 15.98 -25.09
CA ALA A 321 17.29 15.14 -25.67
C ALA A 321 15.88 15.74 -25.49
N HIS A 322 15.61 16.39 -24.36
CA HIS A 322 14.39 17.14 -24.09
C HIS A 322 14.74 18.60 -23.75
N PRO A 323 13.89 19.58 -24.13
CA PRO A 323 14.12 20.98 -23.79
C PRO A 323 14.19 21.19 -22.28
N ARG A 324 15.19 21.98 -21.86
CA ARG A 324 15.27 22.51 -20.49
C ARG A 324 14.88 23.99 -20.48
N VAL A 325 14.19 24.38 -19.43
CA VAL A 325 13.89 25.78 -19.14
C VAL A 325 14.42 26.13 -17.76
N GLY A 326 15.44 26.99 -17.71
CA GLY A 326 15.93 27.57 -16.47
C GLY A 326 15.20 28.88 -16.16
N LEU A 327 14.65 29.03 -14.96
CA LEU A 327 14.00 30.25 -14.49
C LEU A 327 14.88 31.01 -13.49
N GLU A 328 14.83 32.34 -13.56
CA GLU A 328 15.44 33.24 -12.59
C GLU A 328 14.41 34.29 -12.17
N LEU A 329 14.08 34.35 -10.88
CA LEU A 329 13.20 35.36 -10.29
C LEU A 329 13.98 36.18 -9.27
N THR A 330 14.04 37.50 -9.44
CA THR A 330 14.63 38.42 -8.45
C THR A 330 13.53 39.30 -7.86
N PRO A 331 13.09 39.04 -6.62
CA PRO A 331 12.08 39.86 -5.95
C PRO A 331 12.58 41.29 -5.75
N LYS A 332 11.69 42.27 -5.90
CA LYS A 332 11.97 43.69 -5.57
C LYS A 332 11.56 44.05 -4.14
N ARG A 333 10.76 43.19 -3.50
CA ARG A 333 10.30 43.29 -2.11
C ARG A 333 10.36 41.93 -1.44
N ASP A 334 10.58 41.91 -0.14
CA ASP A 334 10.43 40.70 0.67
C ASP A 334 8.99 40.21 0.60
N GLY A 335 8.80 38.89 0.61
CA GLY A 335 7.48 38.28 0.59
C GLY A 335 7.52 36.85 0.08
N ARG A 336 6.35 36.23 -0.07
CA ARG A 336 6.22 34.91 -0.66
C ARG A 336 5.95 34.97 -2.16
N TYR A 337 6.69 34.18 -2.92
CA TYR A 337 6.63 34.09 -4.38
C TYR A 337 6.58 32.62 -4.81
N VAL A 338 5.71 32.34 -5.78
CA VAL A 338 5.64 31.05 -6.47
C VAL A 338 5.61 31.33 -7.97
N VAL A 339 6.47 30.65 -8.73
CA VAL A 339 6.46 30.73 -10.20
C VAL A 339 5.65 29.56 -10.73
N GLY A 340 4.58 29.84 -11.47
CA GLY A 340 3.79 28.84 -12.20
C GLY A 340 4.14 28.84 -13.68
N TYR A 341 4.48 27.67 -14.23
CA TYR A 341 4.59 27.42 -15.66
C TYR A 341 3.43 26.56 -16.12
N ARG A 342 2.59 27.12 -16.98
CA ARG A 342 1.47 26.45 -17.64
C ARG A 342 1.92 26.05 -19.04
N ALA A 343 2.22 24.76 -19.21
CA ALA A 343 2.80 24.23 -20.42
C ALA A 343 1.71 23.82 -21.42
N PHE A 344 1.90 24.18 -22.69
CA PHE A 344 1.02 23.91 -23.82
C PHE A 344 -0.39 24.49 -23.68
N GLY A 345 -1.16 24.65 -24.75
CA GLY A 345 -2.55 25.12 -24.66
C GLY A 345 -3.44 24.18 -23.82
N ALA A 346 -4.31 24.76 -22.99
CA ALA A 346 -5.32 24.02 -22.24
C ALA A 346 -6.31 23.30 -23.19
N ARG A 347 -6.85 22.16 -22.76
CA ARG A 347 -7.86 21.41 -23.51
C ARG A 347 -9.06 21.02 -22.63
N PRO A 348 -10.28 20.99 -23.19
CA PRO A 348 -11.44 20.44 -22.50
C PRO A 348 -11.18 19.00 -22.06
N HIS A 349 -11.67 18.62 -20.89
CA HIS A 349 -11.48 17.25 -20.35
C HIS A 349 -11.98 16.16 -21.32
N ALA A 350 -13.04 16.42 -22.08
CA ALA A 350 -13.56 15.49 -23.09
C ALA A 350 -12.58 15.16 -24.22
N ASP A 351 -11.61 16.04 -24.48
CA ASP A 351 -10.60 15.89 -25.55
C ASP A 351 -9.28 15.28 -25.02
N VAL A 352 -9.22 14.91 -23.73
CA VAL A 352 -8.03 14.35 -23.08
C VAL A 352 -8.17 12.85 -22.92
N ASP A 353 -7.25 12.09 -23.47
CA ASP A 353 -7.30 10.63 -23.44
C ASP A 353 -6.78 10.06 -22.12
N GLU A 354 -5.69 10.61 -21.59
CA GLU A 354 -5.04 10.16 -20.35
C GLU A 354 -4.20 11.27 -19.71
N VAL A 355 -4.00 11.20 -18.39
CA VAL A 355 -3.15 12.14 -17.64
C VAL A 355 -2.25 11.43 -16.64
N LEU A 356 -1.21 12.13 -16.17
CA LEU A 356 -0.37 11.70 -15.04
C LEU A 356 0.16 12.92 -14.28
N CYS A 357 -0.25 13.08 -13.03
CA CYS A 357 0.27 14.04 -12.05
C CYS A 357 0.03 13.49 -10.64
N GLY A 358 0.82 12.47 -10.25
CA GLY A 358 0.60 11.70 -9.02
C GLY A 358 -0.59 10.73 -9.12
N PRO A 359 -0.87 9.96 -8.06
CA PRO A 359 -1.80 8.83 -8.11
C PRO A 359 -3.27 9.23 -8.21
N LEU A 360 -3.62 10.45 -7.78
CA LEU A 360 -5.00 10.96 -7.83
C LEU A 360 -5.35 11.71 -9.12
N GLN A 361 -4.36 11.98 -9.97
CA GLN A 361 -4.59 12.57 -11.29
C GLN A 361 -3.90 11.71 -12.35
N HIS A 362 -4.48 10.54 -12.60
CA HIS A 362 -3.91 9.47 -13.42
C HIS A 362 -5.01 8.78 -14.23
N GLY A 363 -4.70 8.22 -15.40
CA GLY A 363 -5.73 7.63 -16.27
C GLY A 363 -6.66 8.73 -16.78
N ARG A 364 -7.97 8.57 -16.62
CA ARG A 364 -8.97 9.61 -16.91
C ARG A 364 -9.24 10.61 -15.78
N MET A 365 -8.67 10.36 -14.60
CA MET A 365 -8.96 11.14 -13.39
C MET A 365 -8.25 12.49 -13.45
N VAL A 366 -9.03 13.58 -13.57
CA VAL A 366 -8.51 14.96 -13.50
C VAL A 366 -9.21 15.66 -12.34
N ARG A 367 -8.49 15.92 -11.24
CA ARG A 367 -9.02 16.60 -10.04
C ARG A 367 -8.96 18.13 -10.20
N GLY A 368 -9.07 18.88 -9.10
CA GLY A 368 -9.07 20.33 -9.12
C GLY A 368 -7.69 20.94 -9.45
N PRO A 369 -7.53 22.26 -9.26
CA PRO A 369 -6.28 22.97 -9.50
C PRO A 369 -5.22 22.76 -8.41
N GLU A 370 -5.37 21.73 -7.57
CA GLU A 370 -4.50 21.52 -6.44
C GLU A 370 -3.04 21.34 -6.90
N SER A 371 -2.13 22.03 -6.21
CA SER A 371 -0.69 21.85 -6.35
C SER A 371 -0.25 20.65 -5.50
N ILE A 372 -0.02 19.53 -6.17
CA ILE A 372 0.47 18.28 -5.59
C ILE A 372 1.98 18.40 -5.35
N GLY A 373 2.41 18.26 -4.10
CA GLY A 373 3.82 18.36 -3.72
C GLY A 373 4.63 17.13 -4.10
N LEU A 374 5.97 17.28 -4.15
CA LEU A 374 6.90 16.23 -4.56
C LEU A 374 6.67 14.89 -3.83
N SER A 375 6.39 14.92 -2.53
CA SER A 375 6.12 13.71 -1.73
C SER A 375 4.92 12.88 -2.23
N GLU A 376 3.94 13.47 -2.92
CA GLU A 376 2.78 12.75 -3.49
C GLU A 376 2.92 12.53 -5.01
N LEU A 377 3.97 13.04 -5.64
CA LEU A 377 4.29 12.80 -7.04
C LEU A 377 5.08 11.49 -7.18
N THR A 378 4.40 10.39 -7.50
CA THR A 378 5.01 9.06 -7.71
C THR A 378 6.13 9.12 -8.76
N ALA A 379 5.90 9.86 -9.84
CA ALA A 379 6.95 10.47 -10.66
C ALA A 379 6.75 11.99 -10.69
N PRO A 380 7.80 12.81 -10.67
CA PRO A 380 7.69 14.27 -10.64
C PRO A 380 7.42 14.80 -12.06
N PHE A 381 6.30 14.36 -12.63
CA PHE A 381 5.82 14.67 -13.97
C PHE A 381 4.39 15.22 -13.90
N SER A 382 4.07 16.12 -14.82
CA SER A 382 2.70 16.50 -15.14
C SER A 382 2.52 16.32 -16.65
N LEU A 383 1.76 15.30 -17.04
CA LEU A 383 1.60 14.85 -18.43
C LEU A 383 0.13 14.80 -18.83
N ARG A 384 -0.14 15.11 -20.10
CA ARG A 384 -1.45 15.00 -20.73
C ARG A 384 -1.32 14.36 -22.11
N GLN A 385 -2.07 13.29 -22.34
CA GLN A 385 -2.27 12.68 -23.65
C GLN A 385 -3.57 13.18 -24.27
N HIS A 386 -3.54 13.40 -25.59
CA HIS A 386 -4.70 13.67 -26.41
C HIS A 386 -4.47 13.14 -27.83
N THR A 387 -5.54 13.00 -28.59
CA THR A 387 -5.47 12.57 -29.98
C THR A 387 -5.34 13.78 -30.90
N GLU A 388 -4.27 13.82 -31.70
CA GLU A 388 -3.98 14.87 -32.67
C GLU A 388 -3.81 14.24 -34.07
N ALA A 389 -4.64 14.65 -35.03
CA ALA A 389 -4.69 14.09 -36.38
C ALA A 389 -4.78 12.53 -36.40
N GLY A 390 -5.53 11.94 -35.46
CA GLY A 390 -5.76 10.49 -35.38
C GLY A 390 -4.58 9.68 -34.82
N ARG A 391 -3.59 10.32 -34.20
CA ARG A 391 -2.48 9.67 -33.48
C ARG A 391 -2.37 10.25 -32.07
N PRO A 392 -1.87 9.49 -31.09
CA PRO A 392 -1.61 10.00 -29.75
C PRO A 392 -0.53 11.09 -29.78
N MET A 393 -0.74 12.13 -28.96
CA MET A 393 0.21 13.18 -28.64
C MET A 393 0.25 13.35 -27.12
N THR A 394 1.41 13.10 -26.53
CA THR A 394 1.66 13.32 -25.10
C THR A 394 2.53 14.55 -24.94
N VAL A 395 2.10 15.47 -24.08
CA VAL A 395 2.80 16.70 -23.76
C VAL A 395 2.84 16.92 -22.26
N GLY A 396 3.84 17.63 -21.76
CA GLY A 396 3.91 17.99 -20.35
C GLY A 396 5.27 18.48 -19.88
N VAL A 397 5.46 18.40 -18.57
CA VAL A 397 6.67 18.85 -17.88
C VAL A 397 7.19 17.78 -16.93
N PHE A 398 8.50 17.78 -16.72
CA PHE A 398 9.19 16.91 -15.77
C PHE A 398 10.25 17.68 -14.99
N VAL A 399 10.68 17.14 -13.85
CA VAL A 399 11.75 17.75 -13.04
C VAL A 399 13.10 17.12 -13.37
N PRO A 400 14.11 17.90 -13.79
CA PRO A 400 15.47 17.39 -13.98
C PRO A 400 16.10 16.82 -12.69
N PRO A 401 17.00 15.83 -12.78
CA PRO A 401 17.59 15.18 -11.61
C PRO A 401 18.30 16.12 -10.64
N ASP A 402 18.89 17.19 -11.15
CA ASP A 402 19.66 18.19 -10.39
C ASP A 402 18.79 19.09 -9.50
N GLU A 403 17.47 19.10 -9.72
CA GLU A 403 16.49 19.85 -8.90
C GLU A 403 15.80 18.98 -7.84
N LEU A 404 16.05 17.66 -7.87
CA LEU A 404 15.43 16.71 -6.94
C LEU A 404 16.35 16.45 -5.73
N PRO A 405 15.93 16.77 -4.49
CA PRO A 405 16.72 16.46 -3.31
C PRO A 405 16.71 14.96 -3.01
N PHE A 406 17.85 14.40 -2.61
CA PHE A 406 17.92 13.02 -2.09
C PHE A 406 17.63 13.00 -0.59
N VAL A 407 16.34 13.11 -0.26
CA VAL A 407 15.81 13.12 1.12
C VAL A 407 14.62 12.17 1.23
N TYR A 408 14.21 11.87 2.46
CA TYR A 408 12.95 11.17 2.67
C TYR A 408 11.80 12.17 2.52
N GLU A 409 11.29 12.36 1.30
CA GLU A 409 10.38 13.45 0.92
C GLU A 409 9.14 13.65 1.82
N PRO A 410 8.51 12.61 2.41
CA PRO A 410 7.41 12.82 3.35
C PRO A 410 7.82 13.59 4.63
N SER A 411 9.09 13.57 5.05
CA SER A 411 9.56 14.33 6.22
C SER A 411 9.56 15.84 6.00
N LEU A 412 9.53 16.30 4.75
CA LEU A 412 9.43 17.71 4.40
C LEU A 412 8.03 18.29 4.69
N GLY A 413 7.04 17.45 4.99
CA GLY A 413 5.67 17.88 5.29
C GLY A 413 4.96 18.50 4.08
N ASP A 414 3.89 19.26 4.33
CA ASP A 414 3.06 19.85 3.28
C ASP A 414 3.52 21.25 2.82
N ASP A 415 4.43 21.89 3.56
CA ASP A 415 4.85 23.28 3.33
C ASP A 415 6.36 23.49 3.09
N ASP A 416 7.23 22.48 3.17
CA ASP A 416 8.65 22.58 2.76
C ASP A 416 8.97 21.82 1.45
N GLN A 417 7.96 21.59 0.62
CA GLN A 417 8.16 20.89 -0.65
C GLN A 417 8.88 21.79 -1.69
N PRO A 418 9.88 21.26 -2.42
CA PRO A 418 10.67 22.04 -3.39
C PRO A 418 9.88 22.50 -4.60
N LEU A 419 8.83 21.77 -4.97
CA LEU A 419 7.99 22.00 -6.14
C LEU A 419 6.60 21.42 -5.93
N GLY A 420 5.65 21.92 -6.71
CA GLY A 420 4.32 21.33 -6.83
C GLY A 420 3.87 21.23 -8.28
N MET A 421 2.93 20.35 -8.58
CA MET A 421 2.39 20.17 -9.93
C MET A 421 0.87 20.06 -9.93
N SER A 422 0.26 20.40 -11.06
CA SER A 422 -1.18 20.24 -11.29
C SER A 422 -1.47 19.91 -12.75
N LEU A 423 -2.72 19.55 -13.04
CA LEU A 423 -3.26 19.44 -14.40
C LEU A 423 -4.39 20.44 -14.67
N ARG A 424 -4.66 21.38 -13.77
CA ARG A 424 -5.60 22.48 -13.99
C ARG A 424 -5.02 23.82 -13.53
N GLY A 425 -5.33 24.86 -14.29
CA GLY A 425 -5.09 26.27 -13.92
C GLY A 425 -6.40 27.01 -13.59
N ASP A 426 -6.34 28.34 -13.61
CA ASP A 426 -7.47 29.27 -13.43
C ASP A 426 -8.69 29.00 -14.35
N ASP A 427 -8.44 28.52 -15.57
CA ASP A 427 -9.46 28.32 -16.61
C ASP A 427 -10.32 27.05 -16.40
N GLY A 428 -9.92 26.13 -15.50
CA GLY A 428 -10.61 24.87 -15.20
C GLY A 428 -10.43 23.73 -16.22
N ASP A 429 -9.88 24.03 -17.40
CA ASP A 429 -9.49 23.05 -18.44
C ASP A 429 -8.19 22.29 -18.08
N VAL A 430 -7.90 21.21 -18.81
CA VAL A 430 -6.77 20.32 -18.55
C VAL A 430 -5.49 20.83 -19.21
N GLN A 431 -4.50 21.15 -18.38
CA GLN A 431 -3.21 21.68 -18.80
C GLN A 431 -2.12 21.31 -17.79
N PRO A 432 -0.99 20.75 -18.21
CA PRO A 432 0.14 20.52 -17.32
C PRO A 432 0.68 21.81 -16.69
N VAL A 433 0.83 21.81 -15.37
CA VAL A 433 1.34 22.95 -14.58
C VAL A 433 2.44 22.51 -13.62
N LEU A 434 3.50 23.31 -13.52
CA LEU A 434 4.55 23.20 -12.50
C LEU A 434 4.63 24.50 -11.70
N TYR A 435 4.73 24.38 -10.38
CA TYR A 435 4.95 25.46 -9.42
C TYR A 435 6.31 25.30 -8.76
N ALA A 436 7.13 26.37 -8.80
CA ALA A 436 8.47 26.39 -8.22
C ALA A 436 8.71 27.71 -7.43
N PRO A 437 8.98 27.64 -6.11
CA PRO A 437 8.78 26.47 -5.26
C PRO A 437 7.28 26.17 -5.06
N GLN A 438 6.93 25.09 -4.35
CA GLN A 438 5.55 24.99 -3.84
C GLN A 438 5.30 26.11 -2.82
N TYR A 439 4.04 26.58 -2.74
CA TYR A 439 3.67 27.55 -1.72
C TYR A 439 3.84 26.95 -0.32
N GLY A 440 4.58 27.67 0.54
CA GLY A 440 4.99 27.19 1.85
C GLY A 440 6.31 27.86 2.25
N GLN A 441 7.05 27.27 3.19
CA GLN A 441 8.30 27.80 3.76
C GLN A 441 9.30 28.27 2.69
N ARG A 442 9.46 27.51 1.61
CA ARG A 442 10.39 27.82 0.50
C ARG A 442 9.97 29.01 -0.36
N ALA A 443 8.68 29.36 -0.36
CA ALA A 443 8.18 30.49 -1.12
C ALA A 443 8.63 31.84 -0.54
N ALA A 444 9.08 31.90 0.72
CA ALA A 444 9.58 33.13 1.33
C ALA A 444 10.91 33.55 0.68
N MET A 445 10.91 34.68 -0.02
CA MET A 445 12.07 35.21 -0.72
C MET A 445 12.42 36.64 -0.25
N THR A 446 13.71 36.96 -0.34
CA THR A 446 14.26 38.26 0.05
C THR A 446 14.48 39.15 -1.17
N ALA A 447 14.17 40.44 -1.04
CA ALA A 447 14.41 41.44 -2.07
C ALA A 447 15.88 41.44 -2.54
N GLY A 448 16.08 41.43 -3.86
CA GLY A 448 17.39 41.44 -4.50
C GLY A 448 18.12 40.09 -4.53
N VAL A 449 17.58 39.03 -3.92
CA VAL A 449 18.16 37.68 -3.98
C VAL A 449 17.46 36.87 -5.07
N THR A 450 18.22 36.42 -6.08
CA THR A 450 17.68 35.64 -7.19
C THR A 450 17.40 34.20 -6.80
N TYR A 451 16.13 33.79 -6.92
CA TYR A 451 15.69 32.39 -6.91
C TYR A 451 15.89 31.75 -8.29
N ARG A 452 16.31 30.48 -8.31
CA ARG A 452 16.57 29.69 -9.53
C ARG A 452 15.92 28.33 -9.44
N PHE A 453 15.45 27.84 -10.57
CA PHE A 453 14.92 26.48 -10.73
C PHE A 453 14.96 26.06 -12.20
N GLY A 454 15.23 24.79 -12.47
CA GLY A 454 15.19 24.17 -13.79
C GLY A 454 13.97 23.27 -13.96
N LEU A 455 13.35 23.29 -15.13
CA LEU A 455 12.33 22.31 -15.51
C LEU A 455 12.59 21.73 -16.90
N GLY A 456 12.11 20.52 -17.13
CA GLY A 456 12.09 19.87 -18.42
C GLY A 456 10.72 19.99 -19.09
N VAL A 457 10.71 20.15 -20.41
CA VAL A 457 9.50 20.14 -21.23
C VAL A 457 9.53 18.90 -22.12
N VAL A 458 8.41 18.20 -22.24
CA VAL A 458 8.32 17.00 -23.08
C VAL A 458 7.12 17.10 -24.02
N ALA A 459 7.34 16.66 -25.26
CA ALA A 459 6.30 16.40 -26.23
C ALA A 459 6.71 15.25 -27.16
N ALA A 460 5.79 14.35 -27.45
CA ALA A 460 6.02 13.21 -28.33
C ALA A 460 4.72 12.69 -28.96
N ARG A 461 4.80 12.23 -30.22
CA ARG A 461 3.68 11.57 -30.94
C ARG A 461 3.52 10.11 -30.53
N THR A 462 3.30 9.88 -29.25
CA THR A 462 3.15 8.55 -28.67
C THR A 462 2.25 8.60 -27.42
N GLU A 463 1.89 7.42 -26.93
CA GLU A 463 1.08 7.24 -25.72
C GLU A 463 1.84 7.71 -24.46
N LEU A 464 1.11 8.08 -23.41
CA LEU A 464 1.65 8.64 -22.17
C LEU A 464 2.66 7.70 -21.53
N PHE A 465 2.35 6.41 -21.50
CA PHE A 465 3.23 5.41 -20.92
C PHE A 465 4.58 5.30 -21.63
N GLU A 466 4.61 5.54 -22.95
CA GLU A 466 5.85 5.51 -23.72
C GLU A 466 6.75 6.69 -23.36
N VAL A 467 6.15 7.89 -23.18
CA VAL A 467 6.87 9.06 -22.66
C VAL A 467 7.33 8.84 -21.22
N TYR A 468 6.49 8.25 -20.36
CA TYR A 468 6.86 7.87 -19.00
C TYR A 468 8.07 6.94 -19.02
N ARG A 469 8.04 5.87 -19.84
CA ARG A 469 9.17 4.94 -19.99
C ARG A 469 10.42 5.66 -20.48
N GLU A 470 10.30 6.49 -21.51
CA GLU A 470 11.42 7.26 -22.06
C GLU A 470 12.09 8.15 -21.01
N LEU A 471 11.31 8.95 -20.27
CA LEU A 471 11.83 9.84 -19.22
C LEU A 471 12.52 9.05 -18.11
N LEU A 472 11.93 7.93 -17.68
CA LEU A 472 12.56 7.06 -16.68
C LEU A 472 13.92 6.55 -17.15
N ARG A 473 14.02 6.11 -18.40
CA ARG A 473 15.28 5.55 -18.95
C ARG A 473 16.33 6.62 -19.21
N THR A 474 15.94 7.76 -19.79
CA THR A 474 16.88 8.75 -20.33
C THR A 474 17.21 9.87 -19.36
N VAL A 475 16.26 10.25 -18.49
CA VAL A 475 16.43 11.34 -17.52
C VAL A 475 16.82 10.80 -16.14
N TYR A 476 16.21 9.70 -15.68
CA TYR A 476 16.46 9.14 -14.35
C TYR A 476 17.37 7.91 -14.30
N ASP A 477 17.84 7.43 -15.46
CA ASP A 477 18.64 6.20 -15.58
C ASP A 477 18.00 5.02 -14.82
N TYR A 478 16.67 4.92 -14.91
CA TYR A 478 15.91 3.91 -14.21
C TYR A 478 16.18 2.54 -14.86
N GLY A 479 16.61 1.59 -14.04
CA GLY A 479 16.76 0.19 -14.42
C GLY A 479 16.76 -0.71 -13.19
N ARG A 480 17.02 -2.00 -13.40
CA ARG A 480 17.17 -3.01 -12.33
C ARG A 480 18.49 -2.89 -11.55
N TYR A 481 18.67 -1.78 -10.82
CA TYR A 481 19.92 -1.48 -10.15
C TYR A 481 20.06 -2.12 -8.76
N ARG A 482 18.96 -2.61 -8.14
CA ARG A 482 19.01 -3.19 -6.80
C ARG A 482 19.75 -4.52 -6.79
N GLN A 483 20.39 -4.81 -5.66
CA GLN A 483 21.21 -6.01 -5.43
C GLN A 483 20.79 -6.68 -4.12
N ASN A 484 21.13 -7.95 -3.94
CA ASN A 484 20.99 -8.60 -2.63
C ASN A 484 21.87 -7.89 -1.59
N VAL A 485 21.41 -7.82 -0.34
CA VAL A 485 22.06 -7.01 0.72
C VAL A 485 22.31 -7.84 1.98
N PHE A 486 23.21 -7.34 2.83
CA PHE A 486 23.53 -7.92 4.14
C PHE A 486 23.88 -9.42 4.11
N GLY A 487 24.52 -9.88 3.03
CA GLY A 487 25.02 -11.25 2.91
C GLY A 487 23.93 -12.32 2.75
N ALA A 488 22.71 -11.93 2.39
CA ALA A 488 21.59 -12.86 2.18
C ALA A 488 21.07 -12.79 0.75
N THR A 489 20.96 -13.96 0.12
CA THR A 489 20.23 -14.10 -1.15
C THR A 489 18.72 -13.97 -0.93
N LEU A 490 17.94 -13.84 -2.01
CA LEU A 490 16.48 -13.93 -1.91
C LEU A 490 16.04 -15.34 -1.46
N THR A 491 16.79 -16.38 -1.79
CA THR A 491 16.56 -17.74 -1.29
C THR A 491 16.79 -17.82 0.23
N ASP A 492 17.88 -17.24 0.73
CA ASP A 492 18.12 -17.14 2.18
C ASP A 492 17.03 -16.33 2.87
N THR A 493 16.53 -15.28 2.22
CA THR A 493 15.44 -14.44 2.72
C THR A 493 14.15 -15.24 2.89
N ALA A 494 13.78 -16.08 1.91
CA ALA A 494 12.64 -17.00 2.03
C ALA A 494 12.81 -17.95 3.22
N HIS A 495 14.01 -18.53 3.40
CA HIS A 495 14.27 -19.39 4.55
C HIS A 495 14.24 -18.64 5.89
N ASN A 496 14.75 -17.42 5.96
CA ASN A 496 14.74 -16.61 7.18
C ASN A 496 13.31 -16.26 7.60
N LEU A 497 12.42 -15.99 6.64
CA LEU A 497 10.99 -15.81 6.87
C LEU A 497 10.33 -17.09 7.38
N ILE A 498 10.67 -18.26 6.82
CA ILE A 498 10.17 -19.56 7.29
C ILE A 498 10.59 -19.81 8.74
N ASP A 499 11.86 -19.60 9.08
CA ASP A 499 12.38 -19.77 10.44
C ASP A 499 11.68 -18.81 11.43
N LEU A 500 11.47 -17.55 11.02
CA LEU A 500 10.71 -16.57 11.81
C LEU A 500 9.30 -17.09 12.07
N LEU A 501 8.56 -17.45 11.01
CA LEU A 501 7.17 -17.89 11.11
C LEU A 501 7.01 -19.18 11.90
N ALA A 502 8.03 -20.05 11.92
CA ALA A 502 8.09 -21.26 12.73
C ALA A 502 8.43 -21.01 14.20
N THR A 503 9.00 -19.84 14.54
CA THR A 503 9.31 -19.47 15.92
C THR A 503 8.01 -19.28 16.71
N GLY A 504 7.90 -19.86 17.90
CA GLY A 504 6.74 -19.74 18.80
C GLY A 504 7.11 -19.15 20.15
N PRO A 505 6.14 -19.00 21.07
CA PRO A 505 6.46 -18.58 22.43
C PRO A 505 7.22 -19.66 23.20
N ASP A 506 8.05 -19.23 24.16
CA ASP A 506 8.78 -20.14 25.07
C ASP A 506 7.86 -20.74 26.15
N GLU A 507 6.73 -20.10 26.42
CA GLU A 507 5.72 -20.50 27.40
C GLU A 507 4.45 -21.02 26.72
N ASP A 508 3.66 -21.83 27.42
CA ASP A 508 2.36 -22.29 26.93
C ASP A 508 1.38 -21.10 26.79
N ASP A 509 0.88 -20.94 25.58
CA ASP A 509 -0.08 -19.92 25.17
C ASP A 509 -1.44 -20.51 24.79
N SER A 510 -1.72 -21.75 25.23
CA SER A 510 -3.00 -22.44 25.01
C SER A 510 -4.21 -21.80 25.70
N VAL A 511 -3.96 -20.89 26.64
CA VAL A 511 -4.99 -20.10 27.35
C VAL A 511 -4.80 -18.61 27.07
N GLU A 512 -3.71 -18.02 27.56
CA GLU A 512 -3.38 -16.60 27.38
C GLU A 512 -2.33 -16.44 26.30
N PHE A 513 -2.37 -15.33 25.56
CA PHE A 513 -1.33 -15.03 24.58
C PHE A 513 0.05 -14.88 25.26
N ARG A 514 1.09 -15.38 24.59
CA ARG A 514 2.49 -15.20 24.97
C ARG A 514 3.26 -14.63 23.80
N GLY A 515 3.91 -13.48 24.03
CA GLY A 515 4.71 -12.81 23.00
C GLY A 515 5.80 -13.70 22.42
N SER A 516 5.92 -13.71 21.10
CA SER A 516 7.00 -14.37 20.36
C SER A 516 7.43 -13.49 19.18
N PRO A 517 8.65 -13.66 18.63
CA PRO A 517 9.11 -12.87 17.48
C PRO A 517 8.19 -12.95 16.27
N SER A 518 7.50 -14.08 16.10
CA SER A 518 6.56 -14.28 15.00
C SER A 518 5.15 -13.73 15.29
N GLY A 519 4.83 -13.48 16.56
CA GLY A 519 3.48 -13.15 17.00
C GLY A 519 2.50 -14.32 16.90
N TRP A 520 2.98 -15.57 16.85
CA TRP A 520 2.12 -16.75 16.82
C TRP A 520 1.33 -16.92 18.12
N TRP A 521 0.03 -17.22 18.02
CA TRP A 521 -0.83 -17.61 19.13
C TRP A 521 -1.47 -18.98 18.89
N SER A 522 -1.05 -19.99 19.67
CA SER A 522 -1.47 -21.39 19.48
C SER A 522 -2.96 -21.61 19.71
N ARG A 523 -3.55 -20.96 20.73
CA ARG A 523 -5.00 -21.04 20.99
C ARG A 523 -5.83 -20.51 19.82
N ALA A 524 -5.35 -19.47 19.16
CA ALA A 524 -6.04 -18.85 18.04
C ALA A 524 -5.76 -19.54 16.69
N LYS A 525 -4.66 -20.28 16.59
CA LYS A 525 -4.09 -20.84 15.35
C LYS A 525 -3.83 -19.73 14.32
N GLY A 526 -3.14 -18.68 14.74
CA GLY A 526 -2.85 -17.55 13.86
C GLY A 526 -1.80 -16.61 14.42
N TYR A 527 -1.42 -15.63 13.62
CA TYR A 527 -0.50 -14.57 13.99
C TYR A 527 -1.30 -13.36 14.47
N ILE A 528 -0.86 -12.73 15.57
CA ILE A 528 -1.62 -11.65 16.20
C ILE A 528 -1.84 -10.47 15.25
N ASP A 529 -3.06 -9.95 15.32
CA ASP A 529 -3.42 -8.72 14.67
C ASP A 529 -3.16 -7.57 15.63
N ILE A 530 -2.14 -6.77 15.34
CA ILE A 530 -1.84 -5.58 16.13
C ILE A 530 -2.89 -4.49 15.95
N GLU A 531 -3.82 -4.66 14.98
CA GLU A 531 -4.88 -3.72 14.67
C GLU A 531 -6.21 -3.97 15.39
N ASN A 532 -6.29 -5.05 16.17
CA ASN A 532 -7.47 -5.40 16.95
C ASN A 532 -7.05 -6.12 18.24
N HIS A 533 -7.60 -5.70 19.38
CA HIS A 533 -7.21 -6.22 20.69
C HIS A 533 -7.55 -7.69 20.90
N ARG A 534 -6.57 -8.52 21.27
CA ARG A 534 -6.72 -9.95 21.57
C ARG A 534 -7.22 -10.76 20.38
N THR A 535 -6.70 -10.47 19.19
CA THR A 535 -7.15 -11.10 17.94
C THR A 535 -5.97 -11.57 17.08
N VAL A 536 -6.27 -12.45 16.12
CA VAL A 536 -5.36 -12.85 15.04
C VAL A 536 -5.95 -12.49 13.69
N ARG A 537 -5.11 -12.40 12.67
CA ARG A 537 -5.54 -12.21 11.28
C ARG A 537 -4.83 -13.16 10.33
N ALA A 538 -5.59 -13.76 9.41
CA ALA A 538 -5.07 -14.60 8.35
C ALA A 538 -4.97 -13.82 7.03
N THR A 539 -3.74 -13.57 6.58
CA THR A 539 -3.41 -12.94 5.28
C THR A 539 -3.17 -13.96 4.17
N THR A 540 -3.04 -15.24 4.52
CA THR A 540 -2.75 -16.35 3.61
C THR A 540 -3.50 -17.61 4.03
N THR A 541 -3.80 -18.50 3.09
CA THR A 541 -4.34 -19.84 3.32
C THR A 541 -3.31 -20.95 3.11
N SER A 542 -2.58 -20.93 1.99
CA SER A 542 -1.78 -22.07 1.53
C SER A 542 -0.27 -21.82 1.59
N VAL A 543 0.18 -20.59 1.86
CA VAL A 543 1.61 -20.22 1.83
C VAL A 543 2.47 -21.08 2.76
N LEU A 544 2.03 -21.33 4.00
CA LEU A 544 2.81 -22.17 4.93
C LEU A 544 2.81 -23.66 4.53
N LEU A 545 1.74 -24.13 3.91
CA LEU A 545 1.69 -25.48 3.34
C LEU A 545 2.62 -25.59 2.13
N SER A 546 2.65 -24.56 1.28
CA SER A 546 3.59 -24.46 0.16
C SER A 546 5.03 -24.47 0.63
N ALA A 547 5.36 -23.65 1.64
CA ALA A 547 6.69 -23.62 2.24
C ALA A 547 7.10 -25.00 2.77
N HIS A 548 6.21 -25.70 3.49
CA HIS A 548 6.47 -27.07 3.94
C HIS A 548 6.71 -28.04 2.77
N LEU A 549 5.88 -27.96 1.72
CA LEU A 549 6.02 -28.85 0.57
C LEU A 549 7.32 -28.63 -0.19
N LEU A 550 7.82 -27.38 -0.24
CA LEU A 550 9.09 -27.03 -0.84
C LEU A 550 10.29 -27.44 0.03
N THR A 551 10.22 -27.26 1.35
CA THR A 551 11.35 -27.49 2.26
C THR A 551 11.41 -28.92 2.80
N GLY A 552 10.29 -29.63 2.86
CA GLY A 552 10.15 -30.88 3.59
C GLY A 552 10.20 -30.73 5.11
N ASP A 553 9.99 -29.53 5.65
CA ASP A 553 10.06 -29.27 7.10
C ASP A 553 8.78 -29.73 7.81
N ASP A 554 8.82 -30.90 8.43
CA ASP A 554 7.69 -31.47 9.18
C ASP A 554 7.34 -30.68 10.45
N GLN A 555 8.29 -29.97 11.05
CA GLN A 555 8.03 -29.12 12.21
C GLN A 555 7.17 -27.93 11.77
N LEU A 556 7.48 -27.30 10.63
CA LEU A 556 6.66 -26.25 10.05
C LEU A 556 5.23 -26.74 9.76
N TYR A 557 5.08 -27.95 9.22
CA TYR A 557 3.75 -28.52 8.96
C TYR A 557 2.94 -28.67 10.24
N GLY A 558 3.47 -29.38 11.24
CA GLY A 558 2.75 -29.69 12.47
C GLY A 558 2.45 -28.46 13.31
N ALA A 559 3.41 -27.53 13.41
CA ALA A 559 3.31 -26.37 14.28
C ALA A 559 2.61 -25.16 13.64
N ARG A 560 2.56 -25.06 12.29
CA ARG A 560 2.03 -23.88 11.59
C ARG A 560 1.09 -24.22 10.45
N ALA A 561 1.53 -24.97 9.44
CA ALA A 561 0.73 -25.16 8.22
C ALA A 561 -0.60 -25.89 8.49
N ARG A 562 -0.58 -26.97 9.29
CA ARG A 562 -1.80 -27.68 9.69
C ARG A 562 -2.71 -26.81 10.56
N PRO A 563 -2.23 -26.15 11.64
CA PRO A 563 -3.06 -25.20 12.38
C PRO A 563 -3.70 -24.08 11.54
N ILE A 564 -2.98 -23.52 10.56
CA ILE A 564 -3.55 -22.52 9.63
C ILE A 564 -4.60 -23.15 8.70
N LEU A 565 -4.39 -24.38 8.21
CA LEU A 565 -5.42 -25.11 7.47
C LEU A 565 -6.68 -25.32 8.33
N GLU A 566 -6.51 -25.74 9.59
CA GLU A 566 -7.59 -25.87 10.56
C GLU A 566 -8.28 -24.52 10.82
N PHE A 567 -7.54 -23.40 10.82
CA PHE A 567 -8.13 -22.06 10.91
C PHE A 567 -9.12 -21.81 9.77
N HIS A 568 -8.69 -22.07 8.54
CA HIS A 568 -9.51 -21.84 7.35
C HIS A 568 -10.69 -22.81 7.22
N ALA A 569 -10.65 -23.93 7.95
CA ALA A 569 -11.72 -24.90 8.02
C ALA A 569 -12.67 -24.72 9.22
N SER A 570 -12.46 -23.71 10.08
CA SER A 570 -13.32 -23.51 11.25
C SER A 570 -13.70 -22.08 11.63
N ARG A 571 -12.87 -21.07 11.38
CA ARG A 571 -13.15 -19.69 11.87
C ARG A 571 -14.18 -19.00 10.99
N ASN A 572 -15.01 -18.13 11.59
CA ASN A 572 -16.04 -17.36 10.87
C ASN A 572 -15.57 -15.99 10.32
N GLY A 573 -14.27 -15.74 10.31
CA GLY A 573 -13.70 -14.49 9.83
C GLY A 573 -12.18 -14.57 9.71
N TYR A 574 -11.63 -13.85 8.74
CA TYR A 574 -10.19 -13.80 8.50
C TYR A 574 -9.45 -13.09 9.64
N GLY A 575 -10.08 -12.08 10.25
CA GLY A 575 -9.78 -11.63 11.60
C GLY A 575 -10.65 -12.37 12.62
N TRP A 576 -10.06 -12.87 13.70
CA TRP A 576 -10.75 -13.73 14.65
C TRP A 576 -10.13 -13.66 16.06
N THR A 577 -10.93 -13.85 17.11
CA THR A 577 -10.45 -13.93 18.50
C THR A 577 -10.90 -15.22 19.19
N PRO A 578 -10.04 -15.89 19.98
CA PRO A 578 -10.45 -17.01 20.82
C PRO A 578 -11.17 -16.57 22.10
N GLU A 579 -11.19 -15.27 22.40
CA GLU A 579 -11.71 -14.72 23.64
C GLU A 579 -13.03 -13.97 23.41
N ARG A 580 -14.04 -14.30 24.23
CA ARG A 580 -15.31 -13.58 24.21
C ARG A 580 -15.17 -12.24 24.92
N GLY A 581 -15.89 -11.24 24.43
CA GLY A 581 -15.88 -9.87 24.97
C GLY A 581 -15.03 -8.91 24.15
N PHE A 582 -14.15 -9.43 23.28
CA PHE A 582 -13.41 -8.64 22.30
C PHE A 582 -14.16 -8.58 20.96
N THR A 583 -13.85 -7.55 20.18
CA THR A 583 -14.40 -7.35 18.83
C THR A 583 -13.28 -7.38 17.82
N VAL A 584 -13.57 -7.89 16.63
CA VAL A 584 -12.70 -7.76 15.46
C VAL A 584 -13.39 -6.83 14.48
N TYR A 585 -12.78 -5.70 14.14
CA TYR A 585 -13.40 -4.63 13.33
C TYR A 585 -14.79 -4.20 13.83
N GLY A 586 -14.95 -4.14 15.15
CA GLY A 586 -16.22 -3.82 15.79
C GLY A 586 -17.27 -4.95 15.84
N ASP A 587 -16.99 -6.11 15.22
CA ASP A 587 -17.90 -7.26 15.24
C ASP A 587 -17.60 -8.19 16.43
N PRO A 588 -18.54 -8.33 17.40
CA PRO A 588 -18.38 -9.22 18.55
C PRO A 588 -18.54 -10.71 18.19
N ALA A 589 -19.05 -11.05 17.01
CA ALA A 589 -19.33 -12.42 16.61
C ALA A 589 -18.10 -13.14 16.03
N LYS A 590 -16.97 -12.45 15.86
CA LYS A 590 -15.71 -12.96 15.29
C LYS A 590 -14.90 -13.82 16.27
N HIS A 591 -15.60 -14.73 16.95
CA HIS A 591 -15.06 -15.77 17.83
C HIS A 591 -15.70 -17.14 17.59
N ARG A 592 -16.63 -17.23 16.61
CA ARG A 592 -17.38 -18.46 16.34
C ARG A 592 -16.54 -19.44 15.53
N VAL A 593 -16.82 -20.71 15.74
CA VAL A 593 -16.26 -21.84 14.98
C VAL A 593 -17.35 -22.53 14.16
N CYS A 594 -17.02 -23.61 13.45
CA CYS A 594 -17.89 -24.29 12.48
C CYS A 594 -18.31 -23.35 11.34
N ALA A 595 -17.32 -22.65 10.78
CA ALA A 595 -17.46 -21.76 9.63
C ALA A 595 -16.17 -21.74 8.82
N THR A 596 -16.10 -20.89 7.80
CA THR A 596 -14.86 -20.63 7.06
C THR A 596 -14.74 -19.13 6.78
N PRO A 597 -13.53 -18.54 6.83
CA PRO A 597 -13.34 -17.11 6.64
C PRO A 597 -13.34 -16.68 5.17
N PHE A 598 -13.20 -17.62 4.22
CA PHE A 598 -12.98 -17.31 2.82
C PHE A 598 -13.79 -18.22 1.87
N GLY A 599 -14.05 -17.72 0.66
CA GLY A 599 -14.66 -18.48 -0.43
C GLY A 599 -13.65 -19.17 -1.36
N ALA A 600 -14.12 -19.61 -2.53
CA ALA A 600 -13.35 -20.42 -3.48
C ALA A 600 -11.95 -19.86 -3.85
N PRO A 601 -11.73 -18.55 -4.08
CA PRO A 601 -10.39 -18.03 -4.39
C PRO A 601 -9.29 -18.26 -3.33
N ALA A 602 -9.65 -18.58 -2.09
CA ALA A 602 -8.68 -18.93 -1.05
C ALA A 602 -8.69 -20.42 -0.70
N LEU A 603 -9.87 -21.06 -0.73
CA LEU A 603 -10.02 -22.48 -0.36
C LEU A 603 -9.70 -23.46 -1.49
N ALA A 604 -9.91 -23.09 -2.76
CA ALA A 604 -9.57 -23.95 -3.90
C ALA A 604 -8.06 -24.21 -4.02
N PRO A 605 -7.19 -23.19 -3.92
CA PRO A 605 -5.74 -23.38 -3.83
C PRO A 605 -5.35 -24.27 -2.66
N LEU A 606 -5.91 -24.04 -1.47
CA LEU A 606 -5.61 -24.87 -0.29
C LEU A 606 -6.01 -26.33 -0.53
N ALA A 607 -7.18 -26.59 -1.11
CA ALA A 607 -7.62 -27.93 -1.47
C ALA A 607 -6.67 -28.59 -2.48
N ALA A 608 -6.22 -27.86 -3.51
CA ALA A 608 -5.26 -28.34 -4.50
C ALA A 608 -3.88 -28.60 -3.88
N MET A 609 -3.43 -27.76 -2.94
CA MET A 609 -2.16 -27.93 -2.22
C MET A 609 -2.14 -29.17 -1.33
N THR A 610 -3.28 -29.57 -0.77
CA THR A 610 -3.41 -30.87 -0.09
C THR A 610 -3.41 -32.06 -1.05
N ARG A 611 -3.51 -31.80 -2.36
CA ARG A 611 -3.68 -32.80 -3.44
C ARG A 611 -4.91 -33.68 -3.22
N GLY A 612 -6.03 -33.06 -2.83
CA GLY A 612 -7.31 -33.75 -2.60
C GLY A 612 -7.39 -34.56 -1.30
N ARG A 613 -6.38 -34.45 -0.42
CA ARG A 613 -6.31 -35.18 0.85
C ARG A 613 -7.16 -34.62 1.99
N VAL A 614 -7.79 -33.46 1.78
CA VAL A 614 -8.75 -32.86 2.72
C VAL A 614 -10.05 -32.54 1.98
N PRO A 615 -10.93 -33.54 1.76
CA PRO A 615 -12.11 -33.40 0.91
C PRO A 615 -13.10 -32.34 1.40
N ALA A 616 -13.13 -32.09 2.72
CA ALA A 616 -13.95 -31.04 3.32
C ALA A 616 -13.67 -29.65 2.73
N LEU A 617 -12.43 -29.33 2.36
CA LEU A 617 -12.08 -28.02 1.78
C LEU A 617 -12.79 -27.79 0.44
N ARG A 618 -12.88 -28.83 -0.40
CA ARG A 618 -13.61 -28.75 -1.66
C ARG A 618 -15.09 -28.45 -1.41
N ARG A 619 -15.69 -29.14 -0.43
CA ARG A 619 -17.10 -28.93 -0.04
C ARG A 619 -17.33 -27.50 0.46
N LEU A 620 -16.49 -27.02 1.37
CA LEU A 620 -16.57 -25.66 1.91
C LEU A 620 -16.41 -24.59 0.82
N ALA A 621 -15.50 -24.80 -0.14
CA ALA A 621 -15.30 -23.89 -1.27
C ALA A 621 -16.52 -23.81 -2.20
N THR A 622 -17.20 -24.94 -2.46
CA THR A 622 -18.34 -24.99 -3.39
C THR A 622 -19.66 -24.56 -2.78
N ASP A 623 -19.83 -24.69 -1.46
CA ASP A 623 -21.09 -24.32 -0.79
C ASP A 623 -21.29 -22.79 -0.68
N ARG A 624 -20.24 -22.00 -0.95
CA ARG A 624 -20.21 -20.54 -0.75
C ARG A 624 -19.85 -19.76 -2.02
N LEU A 625 -20.20 -20.29 -3.19
CA LEU A 625 -19.87 -19.64 -4.47
C LEU A 625 -20.63 -18.33 -4.69
N ASP A 626 -21.77 -18.16 -4.02
CA ASP A 626 -22.61 -16.95 -4.12
C ASP A 626 -22.41 -15.98 -2.93
N ASP A 627 -21.50 -16.30 -1.99
CA ASP A 627 -21.20 -15.42 -0.88
C ASP A 627 -20.28 -14.28 -1.33
N GLU A 628 -20.81 -13.05 -1.31
CA GLU A 628 -20.03 -11.83 -1.48
C GLU A 628 -19.65 -11.28 -0.11
N ASP A 629 -18.36 -11.31 0.24
CA ASP A 629 -17.85 -10.49 1.33
C ASP A 629 -17.35 -9.16 0.76
N TYR A 630 -18.12 -8.10 1.03
CA TYR A 630 -17.84 -6.73 0.60
C TYR A 630 -16.40 -6.29 0.92
N TRP A 631 -15.83 -6.74 2.04
CA TRP A 631 -14.47 -6.35 2.45
C TRP A 631 -13.37 -6.95 1.59
N LEU A 632 -13.65 -8.02 0.83
CA LEU A 632 -12.65 -8.66 -0.01
C LEU A 632 -12.44 -7.95 -1.36
N LYS A 633 -13.40 -7.09 -1.80
CA LYS A 633 -13.35 -6.28 -3.04
C LYS A 633 -12.70 -7.01 -4.23
N ARG A 634 -13.12 -8.25 -4.48
CA ARG A 634 -12.56 -9.11 -5.53
C ARG A 634 -13.09 -8.72 -6.90
N ALA A 635 -12.31 -9.04 -7.93
CA ALA A 635 -12.78 -8.86 -9.30
C ALA A 635 -13.96 -9.83 -9.56
N PRO A 636 -14.95 -9.46 -10.40
CA PRO A 636 -16.15 -10.28 -10.60
C PRO A 636 -15.85 -11.71 -11.08
N MET A 637 -14.75 -11.90 -11.82
CA MET A 637 -14.34 -13.17 -12.39
C MET A 637 -13.54 -14.07 -11.43
N SER A 638 -13.05 -13.56 -10.29
CA SER A 638 -12.14 -14.29 -9.39
C SER A 638 -12.77 -15.58 -8.82
N THR A 639 -13.97 -15.47 -8.25
CA THR A 639 -14.69 -16.61 -7.64
C THR A 639 -15.02 -17.72 -8.64
N PRO A 640 -15.67 -17.44 -9.80
CA PRO A 640 -15.96 -18.50 -10.77
C PRO A 640 -14.69 -19.09 -11.41
N LEU A 641 -13.59 -18.32 -11.58
CA LEU A 641 -12.32 -18.87 -12.06
C LEU A 641 -11.72 -19.88 -11.07
N ALA A 642 -11.63 -19.52 -9.79
CA ALA A 642 -11.14 -20.42 -8.75
C ALA A 642 -12.01 -21.68 -8.62
N ALA A 643 -13.33 -21.52 -8.72
CA ALA A 643 -14.28 -22.62 -8.70
C ALA A 643 -14.15 -23.53 -9.93
N TYR A 644 -13.88 -22.98 -11.11
CA TYR A 644 -13.56 -23.76 -12.31
C TYR A 644 -12.27 -24.57 -12.13
N ARG A 645 -11.19 -23.95 -11.66
CA ARG A 645 -9.91 -24.65 -11.39
C ARG A 645 -10.07 -25.80 -10.40
N LEU A 646 -10.94 -25.63 -9.40
CA LEU A 646 -11.27 -26.69 -8.45
C LEU A 646 -12.12 -27.81 -9.08
N THR A 647 -13.16 -27.46 -9.84
CA THR A 647 -14.22 -28.41 -10.23
C THR A 647 -14.04 -29.02 -11.62
N GLY A 648 -13.36 -28.32 -12.52
CA GLY A 648 -13.32 -28.61 -13.95
C GLY A 648 -14.64 -28.33 -14.69
N ASP A 649 -15.61 -27.64 -14.08
CA ASP A 649 -16.91 -27.39 -14.71
C ASP A 649 -16.79 -26.27 -15.78
N PRO A 650 -16.96 -26.59 -17.08
CA PRO A 650 -16.86 -25.60 -18.15
C PRO A 650 -17.94 -24.51 -18.09
N ALA A 651 -19.04 -24.68 -17.33
CA ALA A 651 -20.02 -23.62 -17.12
C ALA A 651 -19.47 -22.48 -16.27
N LEU A 652 -18.62 -22.79 -15.29
CA LEU A 652 -17.97 -21.78 -14.46
C LEU A 652 -16.97 -20.97 -15.29
N LEU A 653 -16.18 -21.61 -16.16
CA LEU A 653 -15.27 -20.91 -17.06
C LEU A 653 -16.02 -19.96 -18.01
N ARG A 654 -17.15 -20.39 -18.59
CA ARG A 654 -17.97 -19.50 -19.43
C ARG A 654 -18.48 -18.27 -18.66
N ARG A 655 -18.95 -18.48 -17.42
CA ARG A 655 -19.37 -17.37 -16.54
C ARG A 655 -18.20 -16.42 -16.23
N THR A 656 -17.02 -16.95 -15.97
CA THR A 656 -15.79 -16.17 -15.77
C THR A 656 -15.49 -15.28 -16.98
N GLU A 657 -15.52 -15.82 -18.20
CA GLU A 657 -15.26 -15.07 -19.43
C GLU A 657 -16.34 -14.02 -19.73
N GLU A 658 -17.62 -14.31 -19.44
CA GLU A 658 -18.72 -13.35 -19.55
C GLU A 658 -18.50 -12.14 -18.63
N LEU A 659 -18.22 -12.39 -17.35
CA LEU A 659 -17.94 -11.34 -16.36
C LEU A 659 -16.67 -10.55 -16.69
N ALA A 660 -15.61 -11.23 -17.16
CA ALA A 660 -14.36 -10.59 -17.52
C ALA A 660 -14.53 -9.64 -18.72
N ARG A 661 -15.31 -10.02 -19.74
CA ARG A 661 -15.60 -9.13 -20.88
C ARG A 661 -16.35 -7.87 -20.45
N GLU A 662 -17.40 -8.01 -19.65
CA GLU A 662 -18.13 -6.87 -19.08
C GLU A 662 -17.20 -5.97 -18.24
N TYR A 663 -16.32 -6.59 -17.45
CA TYR A 663 -15.37 -5.88 -16.61
C TYR A 663 -14.31 -5.12 -17.42
N VAL A 664 -13.78 -5.70 -18.51
CA VAL A 664 -12.80 -5.03 -19.39
C VAL A 664 -13.41 -3.81 -20.09
N ASP A 665 -14.68 -3.92 -20.50
CA ASP A 665 -15.40 -2.89 -21.25
C ASP A 665 -16.05 -1.80 -20.36
N SER A 666 -16.08 -1.98 -19.04
CA SER A 666 -16.64 -0.99 -18.12
C SER A 666 -15.89 0.35 -18.19
N PRO A 667 -16.57 1.49 -17.99
CA PRO A 667 -15.90 2.78 -17.99
C PRO A 667 -14.90 2.88 -16.82
N GLU A 668 -13.82 3.63 -17.04
CA GLU A 668 -12.91 4.01 -15.96
C GLU A 668 -13.59 4.96 -14.98
N PRO A 669 -13.27 4.91 -13.68
CA PRO A 669 -13.76 5.88 -12.73
C PRO A 669 -13.16 7.27 -13.01
N ASP A 670 -13.99 8.31 -12.92
CA ASP A 670 -13.53 9.70 -13.04
C ASP A 670 -12.80 10.21 -11.79
N ALA A 671 -12.94 9.49 -10.65
CA ALA A 671 -12.26 9.78 -9.39
C ALA A 671 -12.20 8.55 -8.48
N VAL A 672 -11.26 8.57 -7.52
CA VAL A 672 -11.08 7.54 -6.48
C VAL A 672 -11.01 8.17 -5.08
N ASP A 673 -11.46 7.43 -4.06
CA ASP A 673 -11.33 7.83 -2.65
C ASP A 673 -9.85 7.65 -2.22
N PRO A 674 -9.17 8.68 -1.69
CA PRO A 674 -7.80 8.53 -1.18
C PRO A 674 -7.65 7.51 -0.03
N HIS A 675 -8.76 7.09 0.60
CA HIS A 675 -8.80 6.00 1.59
C HIS A 675 -8.81 4.61 0.96
N ASP A 676 -9.15 4.48 -0.33
CA ASP A 676 -9.08 3.21 -1.02
C ASP A 676 -7.63 2.81 -1.27
N PHE A 677 -7.42 1.50 -1.30
CA PHE A 677 -6.12 0.94 -1.56
C PHE A 677 -5.67 1.20 -3.00
N GLN A 678 -4.37 1.41 -3.18
CA GLN A 678 -3.74 1.74 -4.47
C GLN A 678 -4.13 0.77 -5.59
N ASN A 679 -4.30 -0.52 -5.27
CA ASN A 679 -4.68 -1.55 -6.24
C ASN A 679 -6.09 -1.36 -6.83
N TYR A 680 -6.93 -0.51 -6.24
CA TYR A 680 -8.26 -0.17 -6.76
C TYR A 680 -8.28 1.06 -7.66
N TYR A 681 -7.14 1.73 -7.87
CA TYR A 681 -7.06 2.89 -8.78
C TYR A 681 -6.98 2.48 -10.25
N VAL A 682 -6.88 1.17 -10.50
CA VAL A 682 -6.89 0.54 -11.82
C VAL A 682 -7.78 -0.69 -11.76
N LYS A 683 -8.13 -1.24 -12.93
CA LYS A 683 -8.81 -2.52 -12.98
C LYS A 683 -7.87 -3.66 -12.55
N SER A 684 -8.44 -4.76 -12.05
CA SER A 684 -7.75 -5.94 -11.51
C SER A 684 -6.93 -6.69 -12.57
N TRP A 685 -5.76 -6.13 -12.90
CA TRP A 685 -4.89 -6.63 -13.95
C TRP A 685 -4.24 -7.98 -13.62
N VAL A 686 -4.08 -8.32 -12.34
CA VAL A 686 -3.60 -9.64 -11.89
C VAL A 686 -4.61 -10.72 -12.25
N ASP A 687 -5.89 -10.52 -11.95
CA ASP A 687 -6.97 -11.46 -12.32
C ASP A 687 -7.12 -11.63 -13.83
N LEU A 688 -6.94 -10.54 -14.59
CA LEU A 688 -6.94 -10.58 -16.06
C LEU A 688 -5.75 -11.38 -16.61
N LEU A 689 -4.57 -11.24 -16.00
CA LEU A 689 -3.39 -12.04 -16.36
C LEU A 689 -3.61 -13.53 -16.06
N GLU A 690 -4.16 -13.85 -14.89
CA GLU A 690 -4.50 -15.23 -14.50
C GLU A 690 -5.52 -15.87 -15.46
N LEU A 691 -6.49 -15.08 -15.94
CA LEU A 691 -7.45 -15.54 -16.94
C LEU A 691 -6.79 -15.75 -18.32
N TYR A 692 -5.85 -14.89 -18.72
CA TYR A 692 -5.05 -15.11 -19.93
C TYR A 692 -4.25 -16.41 -19.84
N GLU A 693 -3.60 -16.70 -18.71
CA GLU A 693 -2.82 -17.94 -18.56
C GLU A 693 -3.71 -19.19 -18.56
N GLU A 694 -4.96 -19.08 -18.09
CA GLU A 694 -5.94 -20.17 -18.16
C GLU A 694 -6.49 -20.40 -19.57
N THR A 695 -6.73 -19.33 -20.35
CA THR A 695 -7.50 -19.40 -21.61
C THR A 695 -6.66 -19.25 -22.88
N GLY A 696 -5.52 -18.57 -22.79
CA GLY A 696 -4.71 -18.12 -23.92
C GLY A 696 -5.31 -16.94 -24.71
N ASP A 697 -6.43 -16.34 -24.27
CA ASP A 697 -7.08 -15.23 -24.98
C ASP A 697 -6.31 -13.92 -24.77
N LYS A 698 -5.74 -13.41 -25.86
CA LYS A 698 -4.94 -12.18 -25.85
C LYS A 698 -5.72 -10.94 -25.44
N THR A 699 -7.05 -10.95 -25.53
CA THR A 699 -7.87 -9.83 -25.06
C THR A 699 -7.62 -9.55 -23.58
N TYR A 700 -7.49 -10.61 -22.77
CA TYR A 700 -7.20 -10.47 -21.34
C TYR A 700 -5.74 -10.08 -21.08
N LEU A 701 -4.79 -10.55 -21.90
CA LEU A 701 -3.39 -10.12 -21.83
C LEU A 701 -3.26 -8.62 -22.14
N ASP A 702 -3.90 -8.15 -23.20
CA ASP A 702 -3.86 -6.75 -23.63
C ASP A 702 -4.53 -5.84 -22.58
N ALA A 703 -5.64 -6.30 -21.98
CA ALA A 703 -6.30 -5.61 -20.88
C ALA A 703 -5.43 -5.58 -19.61
N ALA A 704 -4.86 -6.72 -19.19
CA ALA A 704 -3.92 -6.77 -18.07
C ALA A 704 -2.73 -5.84 -18.30
N TYR A 705 -2.17 -5.83 -19.50
CA TYR A 705 -1.05 -4.96 -19.85
C TYR A 705 -1.41 -3.48 -19.81
N ARG A 706 -2.57 -3.09 -20.36
CA ARG A 706 -3.06 -1.70 -20.30
C ARG A 706 -3.16 -1.20 -18.85
N GLU A 707 -3.76 -1.98 -17.98
CA GLU A 707 -4.01 -1.60 -16.59
C GLU A 707 -2.73 -1.70 -15.73
N ALA A 708 -1.81 -2.61 -16.04
CA ALA A 708 -0.50 -2.67 -15.38
C ALA A 708 0.38 -1.46 -15.72
N LYS A 709 0.34 -0.93 -16.96
CA LYS A 709 1.05 0.31 -17.34
C LYS A 709 0.64 1.48 -16.44
N ARG A 710 -0.66 1.61 -16.22
CA ARG A 710 -1.28 2.58 -15.31
C ARG A 710 -0.90 2.33 -13.85
N TYR A 711 -0.94 1.07 -13.43
CA TYR A 711 -0.55 0.68 -12.08
C TYR A 711 0.89 1.11 -11.76
N VAL A 712 1.85 0.84 -12.65
CA VAL A 712 3.26 1.16 -12.38
C VAL A 712 3.55 2.66 -12.39
N THR A 713 2.72 3.53 -13.01
CA THR A 713 2.88 4.98 -12.84
C THR A 713 2.60 5.48 -11.42
N GLN A 714 2.03 4.62 -10.56
CA GLN A 714 1.78 4.88 -9.15
C GLN A 714 2.90 4.36 -8.24
N VAL A 715 4.00 3.81 -8.78
CA VAL A 715 5.20 3.49 -8.00
C VAL A 715 6.16 4.67 -7.97
N PHE A 716 6.89 4.83 -6.87
CA PHE A 716 7.82 5.95 -6.75
C PHE A 716 9.05 5.76 -7.62
N VAL A 717 9.47 6.83 -8.29
CA VAL A 717 10.65 6.87 -9.15
C VAL A 717 11.40 8.20 -9.02
N ARG A 718 12.71 8.10 -8.77
CA ARG A 718 13.67 9.19 -8.58
C ARG A 718 15.01 8.80 -9.21
N PRO A 719 15.85 9.77 -9.62
CA PRO A 719 17.26 9.48 -9.89
C PRO A 719 17.92 8.91 -8.63
N VAL A 720 18.88 8.00 -8.81
CA VAL A 720 19.65 7.43 -7.71
C VAL A 720 21.06 8.02 -7.75
N PRO A 721 21.42 8.96 -6.86
CA PRO A 721 22.75 9.56 -6.90
C PRO A 721 23.83 8.55 -6.47
N ASP A 722 25.01 8.65 -7.07
CA ASP A 722 26.19 7.90 -6.65
C ASP A 722 26.61 8.22 -5.21
N GLY A 723 27.40 7.35 -4.60
CA GLY A 723 28.03 7.57 -3.28
C GLY A 723 27.22 7.03 -2.10
N THR A 724 27.61 7.44 -0.89
CA THR A 724 27.07 6.94 0.38
C THR A 724 26.24 7.99 1.12
N ILE A 725 25.43 7.51 2.07
CA ILE A 725 24.66 8.30 3.02
C ILE A 725 24.71 7.61 4.40
N THR A 726 24.78 8.42 5.47
CA THR A 726 24.66 7.95 6.84
C THR A 726 23.19 7.96 7.25
N VAL A 727 22.66 6.82 7.70
CA VAL A 727 21.24 6.66 8.06
C VAL A 727 21.08 6.11 9.49
N PRO A 728 20.01 6.47 10.23
CA PRO A 728 19.04 7.51 9.87
C PRO A 728 19.68 8.90 9.82
N ASN A 729 19.34 9.68 8.79
CA ASN A 729 19.83 11.05 8.56
C ASN A 729 18.89 12.12 9.14
N GLU A 730 17.78 11.68 9.73
CA GLU A 730 16.75 12.48 10.37
C GLU A 730 16.50 11.94 11.79
N PRO A 731 15.87 12.72 12.69
CA PRO A 731 15.43 12.20 13.98
C PRO A 731 14.57 10.95 13.80
N ALA A 732 14.82 9.93 14.62
CA ALA A 732 14.11 8.67 14.50
C ALA A 732 12.59 8.87 14.63
N VAL A 733 11.86 8.48 13.59
CA VAL A 733 10.40 8.38 13.63
C VAL A 733 10.05 7.18 14.50
N VAL A 734 9.58 7.44 15.71
CA VAL A 734 9.06 6.42 16.62
C VAL A 734 7.61 6.18 16.28
N ASP A 735 7.33 5.06 15.62
CA ASP A 735 5.95 4.63 15.44
C ASP A 735 5.33 4.22 16.76
N HIS A 736 4.36 5.01 17.20
CA HIS A 736 3.55 4.71 18.36
C HIS A 736 2.25 4.02 17.98
N GLN A 737 2.04 3.50 16.76
CA GLN A 737 0.74 3.00 16.30
C GLN A 737 0.05 2.05 17.29
N ILE A 738 0.77 1.19 18.00
CA ILE A 738 0.20 0.34 19.06
C ILE A 738 -0.18 1.15 20.33
N GLU A 739 0.70 2.03 20.78
CA GLU A 739 0.47 2.92 21.95
C GLU A 739 -0.56 4.02 21.69
N LEU A 740 -0.70 4.41 20.42
CA LEU A 740 -1.72 5.26 19.89
C LEU A 740 -3.00 4.42 19.93
N ALA A 741 -3.05 3.31 19.20
CA ALA A 741 -4.19 2.40 19.10
C ALA A 741 -4.88 2.02 20.42
N GLY A 742 -4.10 1.75 21.46
CA GLY A 742 -4.60 1.10 22.66
C GLY A 742 -5.14 -0.31 22.39
N TRP A 743 -4.80 -0.90 21.23
CA TRP A 743 -5.25 -2.24 20.86
C TRP A 743 -4.49 -3.32 21.60
N TRP A 744 -3.26 -3.06 22.03
CA TRP A 744 -2.49 -4.01 22.83
C TRP A 744 -1.69 -3.23 23.87
N GLU A 745 -1.60 -3.78 25.07
CA GLU A 745 -0.64 -3.30 26.06
C GLU A 745 0.77 -3.67 25.57
N PRO A 746 1.74 -2.73 25.49
CA PRO A 746 3.08 -3.02 25.00
C PRO A 746 3.79 -4.19 25.72
N ASP A 747 3.48 -4.39 27.00
CA ASP A 747 4.02 -5.48 27.83
C ASP A 747 3.45 -6.87 27.48
N GLU A 748 2.34 -6.95 26.74
CA GLU A 748 1.78 -8.22 26.23
C GLU A 748 2.50 -8.71 24.96
N LEU A 749 3.18 -7.80 24.25
CA LEU A 749 3.86 -8.10 22.99
C LEU A 749 5.26 -8.67 23.22
N TYR A 750 5.86 -9.19 22.14
CA TYR A 750 7.23 -9.65 22.19
C TYR A 750 8.19 -8.50 22.55
N ARG A 751 9.00 -8.73 23.59
CA ARG A 751 9.97 -7.74 24.07
C ARG A 751 11.23 -7.77 23.23
N TYR A 752 11.32 -6.85 22.29
CA TYR A 752 12.50 -6.66 21.47
C TYR A 752 13.70 -6.20 22.32
N PRO A 753 14.89 -6.81 22.14
CA PRO A 753 16.07 -6.46 22.92
C PRO A 753 16.66 -5.09 22.57
N LYS A 754 16.42 -4.55 21.37
CA LYS A 754 16.86 -3.21 20.96
C LYS A 754 15.70 -2.21 21.04
N THR A 755 15.99 -1.02 21.54
CA THR A 755 15.03 0.09 21.66
C THR A 755 15.45 1.34 20.88
N ASP A 756 16.65 1.33 20.31
CA ASP A 756 17.27 2.43 19.60
C ASP A 756 17.70 2.02 18.17
N LEU A 757 17.98 3.02 17.33
CA LEU A 757 18.53 2.82 16.00
C LEU A 757 20.02 3.17 16.00
N GLY A 758 20.83 2.21 15.56
CA GLY A 758 22.23 2.46 15.21
C GLY A 758 22.34 3.31 13.94
N SER A 759 23.51 3.92 13.75
CA SER A 759 23.86 4.63 12.52
C SER A 759 24.69 3.74 11.60
N ASP A 760 24.32 3.69 10.32
CA ASP A 760 25.03 2.94 9.29
C ASP A 760 25.35 3.88 8.10
N GLU A 761 26.55 3.77 7.53
CA GLU A 761 26.89 4.40 6.25
C GLU A 761 26.67 3.38 5.13
N VAL A 762 25.78 3.70 4.18
CA VAL A 762 25.39 2.80 3.09
C VAL A 762 25.38 3.51 1.75
N PRO A 763 25.53 2.80 0.61
CA PRO A 763 25.27 3.38 -0.70
C PRO A 763 23.85 3.95 -0.79
N ARG A 764 23.69 5.11 -1.42
CA ARG A 764 22.39 5.80 -1.55
C ARG A 764 21.31 4.93 -2.18
N TRP A 765 21.68 4.08 -3.14
CA TRP A 765 20.75 3.17 -3.81
C TRP A 765 20.00 2.23 -2.85
N VAL A 766 20.61 1.87 -1.71
CA VAL A 766 20.04 0.93 -0.73
C VAL A 766 18.73 1.46 -0.16
N VAL A 767 18.70 2.75 0.19
CA VAL A 767 17.55 3.44 0.81
C VAL A 767 16.63 4.16 -0.18
N SER A 768 17.00 4.18 -1.47
CA SER A 768 16.17 4.79 -2.53
C SER A 768 14.73 4.24 -2.51
N PRO A 769 13.71 5.09 -2.70
CA PRO A 769 12.32 4.65 -2.71
C PRO A 769 11.85 4.00 -4.02
N ASN A 770 12.72 3.92 -5.03
CA ASN A 770 12.33 3.44 -6.35
C ASN A 770 11.70 2.04 -6.35
N GLY A 771 10.52 1.90 -6.95
CA GLY A 771 9.77 0.64 -6.99
C GLY A 771 8.97 0.35 -5.73
N MET A 772 9.03 1.19 -4.69
CA MET A 772 8.08 1.13 -3.58
C MET A 772 6.76 1.83 -3.96
N SER A 773 5.72 1.47 -3.23
CA SER A 773 4.35 1.95 -3.43
C SER A 773 3.73 2.36 -2.10
N PHE A 774 2.43 2.63 -2.09
CA PHE A 774 1.68 2.94 -0.87
C PHE A 774 0.51 1.96 -0.68
N GLU A 775 -0.02 1.89 0.53
CA GLU A 775 -1.23 1.10 0.82
C GLU A 775 -2.47 1.86 0.36
N ALA A 776 -2.73 3.01 0.99
CA ALA A 776 -3.70 4.01 0.60
C ALA A 776 -3.02 5.39 0.70
N LEU A 777 -3.52 6.39 -0.01
CA LEU A 777 -2.86 7.70 0.01
C LEU A 777 -3.00 8.37 1.39
N THR A 778 -4.11 8.15 2.09
CA THR A 778 -4.28 8.63 3.47
C THR A 778 -3.29 8.00 4.43
N THR A 779 -3.09 6.67 4.36
CA THR A 779 -2.11 6.00 5.21
C THR A 779 -0.69 6.37 4.82
N TYR A 780 -0.37 6.59 3.54
CA TYR A 780 0.95 7.04 3.09
C TYR A 780 1.39 8.37 3.73
N ARG A 781 0.49 9.35 3.81
CA ARG A 781 0.78 10.67 4.39
C ARG A 781 1.26 10.60 5.84
N PHE A 782 0.87 9.54 6.57
CA PHE A 782 1.23 9.33 7.97
C PHE A 782 2.30 8.23 8.15
N ASN A 783 2.14 7.12 7.44
CA ASN A 783 2.93 5.89 7.61
C ASN A 783 4.03 5.70 6.55
N GLY A 784 4.15 6.54 5.54
CA GLY A 784 5.14 6.37 4.49
C GLY A 784 4.88 5.19 3.56
N PHE A 785 5.94 4.66 2.95
CA PHE A 785 5.83 3.64 1.90
C PHE A 785 5.43 2.26 2.45
N SER A 786 4.67 1.49 1.67
CA SER A 786 4.37 0.09 1.98
C SER A 786 5.49 -0.83 1.50
N MET A 787 5.81 -1.87 2.28
CA MET A 787 6.88 -2.82 1.99
C MET A 787 6.40 -4.22 1.54
N ASN A 788 5.12 -4.35 1.16
CA ASN A 788 4.51 -5.62 0.73
C ASN A 788 4.01 -5.61 -0.73
N PRO A 789 4.88 -5.51 -1.75
CA PRO A 789 4.48 -5.46 -3.16
C PRO A 789 4.12 -6.84 -3.73
N ALA A 790 2.99 -7.42 -3.27
CA ALA A 790 2.48 -8.72 -3.70
C ALA A 790 2.31 -8.88 -5.23
N TRP A 791 2.18 -7.77 -5.94
CA TRP A 791 2.01 -7.67 -7.39
C TRP A 791 3.31 -7.86 -8.19
N ALA A 792 4.49 -7.71 -7.57
CA ALA A 792 5.78 -7.81 -8.25
C ALA A 792 5.99 -9.10 -9.07
N PRO A 793 5.72 -10.32 -8.55
CA PRO A 793 5.84 -11.55 -9.35
C PRO A 793 4.95 -11.57 -10.60
N PHE A 794 3.77 -10.93 -10.57
CA PHE A 794 2.87 -10.86 -11.71
C PHE A 794 3.37 -9.87 -12.77
N LEU A 795 4.03 -8.78 -12.37
CA LEU A 795 4.73 -7.91 -13.32
C LEU A 795 5.88 -8.63 -14.04
N LEU A 796 6.63 -9.51 -13.36
CA LEU A 796 7.66 -10.33 -14.03
C LEU A 796 7.06 -11.21 -15.12
N ARG A 797 5.95 -11.90 -14.83
CA ARG A 797 5.23 -12.75 -15.79
C ARG A 797 4.69 -11.94 -16.96
N LEU A 798 4.02 -10.83 -16.65
CA LEU A 798 3.48 -9.92 -17.65
C LEU A 798 4.59 -9.39 -18.57
N ALA A 799 5.73 -8.96 -18.01
CA ALA A 799 6.90 -8.53 -18.77
C ALA A 799 7.46 -9.63 -19.67
N ALA A 800 7.38 -10.91 -19.27
CA ALA A 800 7.80 -12.03 -20.10
C ALA A 800 6.83 -12.25 -21.28
N TYR A 801 5.52 -12.03 -21.10
CA TYR A 801 4.53 -12.13 -22.17
C TYR A 801 4.54 -10.95 -23.14
N THR A 802 4.78 -9.74 -22.63
CA THR A 802 4.69 -8.50 -23.42
C THR A 802 6.05 -8.01 -23.94
N GLY A 803 7.15 -8.44 -23.34
CA GLY A 803 8.49 -7.94 -23.63
C GLY A 803 8.79 -6.57 -23.02
N ASP A 804 7.99 -6.09 -22.07
CA ASP A 804 8.19 -4.77 -21.43
C ASP A 804 9.21 -4.84 -20.29
N ASP A 805 10.45 -4.44 -20.57
CA ASP A 805 11.54 -4.44 -19.59
C ASP A 805 11.34 -3.43 -18.45
N LEU A 806 10.53 -2.37 -18.63
CA LEU A 806 10.25 -1.46 -17.52
C LEU A 806 9.44 -2.16 -16.43
N LEU A 807 8.44 -2.97 -16.81
CA LEU A 807 7.66 -3.75 -15.84
C LEU A 807 8.56 -4.72 -15.06
N ARG A 808 9.53 -5.34 -15.74
CA ARG A 808 10.53 -6.23 -15.11
C ARG A 808 11.40 -5.48 -14.11
N ASP A 809 11.88 -4.30 -14.47
CA ASP A 809 12.75 -3.50 -13.62
C ASP A 809 12.02 -2.92 -12.40
N VAL A 810 10.74 -2.53 -12.56
CA VAL A 810 9.87 -2.13 -11.45
C VAL A 810 9.69 -3.29 -10.46
N ALA A 811 9.40 -4.50 -10.97
CA ALA A 811 9.28 -5.70 -10.13
C ALA A 811 10.58 -6.01 -9.37
N HIS A 812 11.72 -5.92 -10.05
CA HIS A 812 13.05 -6.11 -9.47
C HIS A 812 13.31 -5.13 -8.33
N ASN A 813 13.08 -3.85 -8.58
CA ASN A 813 13.34 -2.79 -7.60
C ASN A 813 12.37 -2.82 -6.39
N ALA A 814 11.21 -3.48 -6.54
CA ALA A 814 10.22 -3.67 -5.48
C ALA A 814 10.58 -4.80 -4.49
N ILE A 815 11.39 -5.79 -4.89
CA ILE A 815 11.70 -6.98 -4.08
C ILE A 815 13.18 -7.10 -3.73
N VAL A 816 14.06 -7.02 -4.74
CA VAL A 816 15.48 -7.36 -4.57
C VAL A 816 16.15 -6.37 -3.62
N GLY A 817 16.81 -6.90 -2.59
CA GLY A 817 17.52 -6.11 -1.58
C GLY A 817 16.63 -5.20 -0.73
N ARG A 818 15.31 -5.42 -0.70
CA ARG A 818 14.36 -4.64 0.14
C ARG A 818 14.18 -5.21 1.53
N TYR A 819 14.59 -6.45 1.75
CA TYR A 819 14.51 -7.14 3.02
C TYR A 819 15.32 -8.45 2.96
N THR A 820 15.78 -8.92 4.12
CA THR A 820 16.47 -10.23 4.27
C THR A 820 15.78 -11.17 5.26
N ASN A 821 14.71 -10.67 5.90
CA ASN A 821 13.72 -11.34 6.72
C ASN A 821 12.47 -10.43 6.73
N TYR A 822 11.48 -10.63 7.60
CA TYR A 822 10.32 -9.74 7.67
C TYR A 822 10.74 -8.30 8.04
N PRO A 823 10.53 -7.30 7.15
CA PRO A 823 11.05 -5.95 7.36
C PRO A 823 10.13 -5.08 8.21
N GLY A 824 9.02 -5.59 8.73
CA GLY A 824 7.89 -4.76 9.16
C GLY A 824 7.02 -4.38 7.95
N TYR A 825 6.23 -3.32 8.07
CA TYR A 825 5.20 -3.00 7.07
C TYR A 825 5.36 -1.62 6.42
N TYR A 826 5.86 -0.63 7.16
CA TYR A 826 5.93 0.75 6.73
C TYR A 826 7.36 1.32 6.75
N PHE A 827 7.80 1.91 5.65
CA PHE A 827 9.11 2.57 5.56
C PHE A 827 8.95 4.09 5.71
N ARG A 828 9.28 4.60 6.90
CA ARG A 828 8.96 5.98 7.36
C ARG A 828 10.10 6.98 7.38
N GLN A 829 11.32 6.51 7.13
CA GLN A 829 12.54 7.31 7.10
C GLN A 829 13.63 6.48 6.45
N PHE A 830 14.69 7.12 5.95
CA PHE A 830 15.86 6.36 5.53
C PHE A 830 16.48 5.61 6.72
N SER A 831 16.47 4.29 6.63
CA SER A 831 16.98 3.36 7.63
C SER A 831 17.32 2.05 6.94
N VAL A 832 18.33 1.33 7.43
CA VAL A 832 18.68 -0.01 6.93
C VAL A 832 18.54 -1.08 8.00
N ASN A 833 18.04 -0.73 9.18
CA ASN A 833 17.91 -1.70 10.27
C ASN A 833 16.94 -2.82 9.90
N HIS A 834 15.86 -2.52 9.17
CA HIS A 834 14.88 -3.49 8.67
C HIS A 834 15.44 -4.45 7.60
N LEU A 835 16.57 -4.09 6.97
CA LEU A 835 17.22 -4.93 5.96
C LEU A 835 18.10 -6.03 6.58
N LYS A 836 18.32 -6.02 7.91
CA LYS A 836 19.20 -6.98 8.59
C LYS A 836 18.42 -8.26 8.93
N PRO A 837 18.99 -9.47 8.75
CA PRO A 837 18.25 -10.72 8.92
C PRO A 837 17.64 -10.95 10.31
N ARG A 838 18.26 -10.33 11.33
CA ARG A 838 17.84 -10.43 12.73
C ARG A 838 16.86 -9.34 13.19
N PHE A 839 16.50 -8.39 12.33
CA PHE A 839 15.58 -7.31 12.66
C PHE A 839 14.29 -7.78 13.35
N PRO A 840 13.53 -8.78 12.84
CA PRO A 840 12.28 -9.21 13.47
C PRO A 840 12.46 -9.95 14.81
N TYR A 841 13.70 -10.23 15.23
CA TYR A 841 14.02 -10.77 16.56
C TYR A 841 14.57 -9.70 17.50
N GLU A 842 15.16 -8.64 16.94
CA GLU A 842 15.95 -7.68 17.71
C GLU A 842 15.29 -6.31 17.84
N GLY A 843 14.56 -5.88 16.82
CA GLY A 843 13.89 -4.58 16.77
C GLY A 843 14.83 -3.41 16.44
N PRO A 844 14.45 -2.17 16.81
CA PRO A 844 13.26 -1.84 17.59
C PRO A 844 11.96 -2.02 16.80
N PHE A 845 10.90 -2.42 17.51
CA PHE A 845 9.56 -2.68 16.95
C PHE A 845 9.04 -1.52 16.08
N TRP A 846 9.25 -0.28 16.53
CA TRP A 846 8.69 0.94 15.97
C TRP A 846 9.36 1.44 14.68
N ASN A 847 10.54 0.93 14.29
CA ASN A 847 11.31 1.47 13.15
C ASN A 847 10.55 1.38 11.82
N THR A 848 9.85 0.27 11.62
CA THR A 848 9.04 -0.01 10.42
C THR A 848 7.72 -0.71 10.76
N THR A 849 7.42 -0.82 12.06
CA THR A 849 6.23 -1.44 12.65
C THR A 849 6.05 -2.91 12.27
N ILE A 850 6.12 -3.80 13.25
CA ILE A 850 6.03 -5.25 13.00
C ILE A 850 4.57 -5.69 13.05
N TYR A 851 3.93 -5.76 11.88
CA TYR A 851 2.62 -6.37 11.70
C TYR A 851 2.77 -7.88 11.57
N TYR A 852 2.75 -8.62 12.69
CA TYR A 852 3.01 -10.06 12.71
C TYR A 852 2.17 -10.85 11.68
N HIS A 853 0.88 -10.49 11.56
CA HIS A 853 -0.04 -11.13 10.62
C HIS A 853 0.26 -10.88 9.14
N HIS A 854 1.10 -9.92 8.78
CA HIS A 854 1.56 -9.70 7.39
C HIS A 854 2.84 -10.51 7.04
N ALA A 855 3.56 -11.06 8.01
CA ALA A 855 4.76 -11.86 7.74
C ALA A 855 4.50 -13.11 6.85
N PRO A 856 3.37 -13.84 6.97
CA PRO A 856 3.03 -14.91 6.02
C PRO A 856 2.84 -14.39 4.58
N ALA A 857 2.23 -13.22 4.42
CA ALA A 857 2.09 -12.54 3.13
C ALA A 857 3.45 -12.17 2.52
N GLN A 858 4.39 -11.68 3.34
CA GLN A 858 5.78 -11.43 2.93
C GLN A 858 6.45 -12.71 2.41
N LEU A 859 6.25 -13.84 3.07
CA LEU A 859 6.75 -15.14 2.61
C LEU A 859 6.12 -15.54 1.27
N GLY A 860 4.80 -15.39 1.12
CA GLY A 860 4.06 -15.71 -0.09
C GLY A 860 4.62 -14.99 -1.32
N MET A 861 4.75 -13.66 -1.25
CA MET A 861 5.32 -12.89 -2.37
C MET A 861 6.79 -13.19 -2.62
N THR A 862 7.57 -13.50 -1.58
CA THR A 862 9.00 -13.81 -1.72
C THR A 862 9.20 -15.12 -2.48
N LEU A 863 8.45 -16.17 -2.11
CA LEU A 863 8.49 -17.45 -2.79
C LEU A 863 7.98 -17.34 -4.22
N ASP A 864 6.88 -16.60 -4.44
CA ASP A 864 6.33 -16.40 -5.77
C ASP A 864 7.29 -15.62 -6.67
N TYR A 865 7.86 -14.50 -6.20
CA TYR A 865 8.85 -13.74 -6.96
C TYR A 865 10.08 -14.59 -7.29
N LEU A 866 10.62 -15.33 -6.31
CA LEU A 866 11.78 -16.20 -6.52
C LEU A 866 11.49 -17.20 -7.65
N LEU A 867 10.38 -17.93 -7.59
CA LEU A 867 10.06 -18.91 -8.65
C LEU A 867 9.68 -18.25 -9.99
N ALA A 868 8.98 -17.11 -9.97
CA ALA A 868 8.66 -16.33 -11.17
C ALA A 868 9.93 -15.85 -11.88
N GLU A 869 10.94 -15.42 -11.14
CA GLU A 869 12.22 -15.01 -11.69
C GLU A 869 12.91 -16.16 -12.43
N HIS A 870 13.02 -17.32 -11.79
CA HIS A 870 13.62 -18.50 -12.42
C HIS A 870 12.80 -18.99 -13.64
N GLN A 871 11.47 -18.92 -13.57
CA GLN A 871 10.58 -19.26 -14.69
C GLN A 871 10.77 -18.29 -15.87
N THR A 872 10.74 -16.99 -15.63
CA THR A 872 10.78 -15.97 -16.68
C THR A 872 12.18 -15.84 -17.29
N ARG A 873 13.25 -15.87 -16.49
CA ARG A 873 14.65 -15.85 -16.99
C ARG A 873 15.00 -17.13 -17.77
N SER A 874 14.36 -18.27 -17.45
CA SER A 874 14.53 -19.51 -18.22
C SER A 874 13.64 -19.60 -19.47
N ALA A 875 12.85 -18.57 -19.78
CA ALA A 875 11.87 -18.58 -20.86
C ALA A 875 10.90 -19.78 -20.78
N GLY A 876 10.48 -20.16 -19.56
CA GLY A 876 9.57 -21.29 -19.31
C GLY A 876 10.23 -22.68 -19.41
N ASN A 877 11.56 -22.76 -19.54
CA ASN A 877 12.27 -24.04 -19.45
C ASN A 877 12.29 -24.59 -18.02
N ILE A 878 12.20 -23.73 -17.01
CA ILE A 878 11.89 -24.09 -15.63
C ILE A 878 10.45 -23.66 -15.37
N GLU A 879 9.57 -24.61 -15.10
CA GLU A 879 8.17 -24.35 -14.84
C GLU A 879 7.65 -25.34 -13.81
N PHE A 880 7.24 -24.83 -12.65
CA PHE A 880 6.61 -25.62 -11.60
C PHE A 880 5.12 -25.29 -11.54
N PRO A 881 4.22 -26.31 -11.46
CA PRO A 881 2.81 -26.06 -11.27
C PRO A 881 2.54 -25.22 -10.02
N SER A 882 1.62 -24.27 -10.15
CA SER A 882 1.22 -23.38 -9.07
C SER A 882 -0.29 -23.28 -8.94
N GLU A 883 -0.77 -22.89 -7.77
CA GLU A 883 -2.14 -22.44 -7.56
C GLU A 883 -2.16 -20.94 -7.27
N PHE A 884 -3.16 -20.23 -7.78
CA PHE A 884 -3.34 -18.81 -7.52
C PHE A 884 -4.31 -18.60 -6.36
N GLU A 885 -3.79 -18.09 -5.26
CA GLU A 885 -4.54 -17.80 -4.05
C GLU A 885 -4.82 -16.32 -3.92
N GLN A 886 -6.07 -15.99 -3.62
CA GLN A 886 -6.50 -14.64 -3.32
C GLN A 886 -7.20 -14.63 -1.96
N ASN A 887 -6.69 -13.79 -1.07
CA ASN A 887 -7.25 -13.62 0.26
C ASN A 887 -8.06 -12.32 0.31
N TYR A 888 -7.59 -11.32 1.03
CA TYR A 888 -8.22 -10.00 1.12
C TYR A 888 -7.34 -8.93 0.46
N VAL A 889 -7.98 -7.97 -0.20
CA VAL A 889 -7.35 -6.81 -0.84
C VAL A 889 -6.32 -7.21 -1.90
N TRP A 890 -5.02 -6.94 -1.70
CA TRP A 890 -3.95 -7.22 -2.68
C TRP A 890 -3.11 -8.44 -2.30
N PHE A 891 -3.45 -9.15 -1.22
CA PHE A 891 -2.77 -10.38 -0.82
C PHE A 891 -3.18 -11.53 -1.74
N ALA A 892 -2.50 -11.58 -2.87
CA ALA A 892 -2.66 -12.57 -3.92
C ALA A 892 -1.29 -13.06 -4.39
N TYR A 893 -1.11 -14.38 -4.48
CA TYR A 893 0.18 -15.02 -4.77
C TYR A 893 -0.03 -16.34 -5.49
N ARG A 894 1.01 -16.80 -6.19
CA ARG A 894 1.12 -18.22 -6.58
C ARG A 894 1.82 -19.04 -5.50
N VAL A 895 1.26 -20.20 -5.21
CA VAL A 895 1.80 -21.19 -4.26
C VAL A 895 2.20 -22.48 -4.99
N TYR A 896 3.21 -23.17 -4.49
CA TYR A 896 3.92 -24.25 -5.20
C TYR A 896 4.24 -25.46 -4.32
N GLY A 897 4.68 -26.55 -4.94
CA GLY A 897 5.19 -27.74 -4.26
C GLY A 897 4.17 -28.86 -4.12
N HIS A 898 2.96 -28.73 -4.67
CA HIS A 898 1.99 -29.82 -4.66
C HIS A 898 2.19 -30.85 -5.77
N ARG A 899 2.94 -30.51 -6.84
CA ARG A 899 3.11 -31.34 -8.03
C ARG A 899 4.50 -31.18 -8.65
N PRO A 900 5.02 -32.21 -9.38
CA PRO A 900 6.22 -32.06 -10.17
C PRO A 900 5.99 -31.14 -11.37
N GLY A 901 7.04 -30.45 -11.79
CA GLY A 901 7.08 -29.62 -12.98
C GLY A 901 8.10 -30.08 -14.02
N ARG A 902 8.58 -29.11 -14.80
CA ARG A 902 9.55 -29.29 -15.87
C ARG A 902 10.81 -28.46 -15.60
N PHE A 903 11.97 -29.05 -15.90
CA PHE A 903 13.27 -28.40 -15.78
C PHE A 903 14.14 -28.70 -17.01
N TYR A 904 14.33 -27.73 -17.90
CA TYR A 904 15.12 -27.82 -19.15
C TYR A 904 14.92 -29.15 -19.91
N GLY A 905 13.66 -29.45 -20.24
CA GLY A 905 13.27 -30.65 -20.98
C GLY A 905 13.11 -31.92 -20.14
N HIS A 906 13.28 -31.83 -18.82
CA HIS A 906 12.99 -32.92 -17.88
C HIS A 906 11.64 -32.71 -17.20
N ASP A 907 10.65 -33.52 -17.57
CA ASP A 907 9.38 -33.59 -16.83
C ASP A 907 9.53 -34.42 -15.55
N GLY A 908 8.65 -34.20 -14.58
CA GLY A 908 8.67 -34.95 -13.32
C GLY A 908 9.62 -34.38 -12.26
N ALA A 909 10.15 -33.18 -12.47
CA ALA A 909 11.07 -32.52 -11.52
C ALA A 909 10.27 -31.86 -10.39
N TRP A 910 10.40 -32.38 -9.17
CA TRP A 910 9.75 -31.81 -8.00
C TRP A 910 10.55 -30.62 -7.45
N PRO A 911 9.95 -29.43 -7.25
CA PRO A 911 10.66 -28.31 -6.64
C PRO A 911 11.10 -28.67 -5.22
N TRP A 912 12.37 -28.44 -4.92
CA TRP A 912 13.02 -28.89 -3.70
C TRP A 912 13.92 -27.79 -3.14
N LEU A 913 13.48 -27.18 -2.05
CA LEU A 913 14.12 -26.02 -1.42
C LEU A 913 14.33 -26.23 0.08
N PRO A 914 15.01 -27.29 0.56
CA PRO A 914 15.40 -27.38 1.96
C PRO A 914 16.54 -26.41 2.28
N ARG A 915 16.52 -25.86 3.49
CA ARG A 915 17.58 -24.97 3.98
C ARG A 915 18.93 -25.68 3.90
N GLY A 916 19.90 -25.02 3.28
CA GLY A 916 21.28 -25.50 3.18
C GLY A 916 21.57 -26.45 1.99
N LEU A 917 20.57 -26.83 1.19
CA LEU A 917 20.76 -27.74 0.05
C LEU A 917 21.85 -27.28 -0.92
N VAL A 918 21.85 -26.00 -1.24
CA VAL A 918 22.76 -25.36 -2.18
C VAL A 918 23.49 -24.23 -1.45
N SER A 919 24.80 -24.17 -1.64
CA SER A 919 25.64 -23.05 -1.24
C SER A 919 26.43 -22.54 -2.45
N THR A 920 26.37 -21.24 -2.69
CA THR A 920 27.07 -20.56 -3.79
C THR A 920 28.35 -19.85 -3.33
N GLY A 921 28.40 -19.45 -2.05
CA GLY A 921 29.42 -18.55 -1.52
C GLY A 921 29.36 -17.12 -2.08
N ASN A 922 28.24 -16.77 -2.71
CA ASN A 922 28.01 -15.48 -3.36
C ASN A 922 26.57 -15.01 -3.06
N ASP A 923 26.44 -13.90 -2.36
CA ASP A 923 25.14 -13.38 -1.92
C ASP A 923 24.32 -12.76 -3.06
N GLN A 924 24.94 -12.47 -4.21
CA GLN A 924 24.25 -11.99 -5.41
C GLN A 924 23.65 -13.10 -6.25
N VAL A 925 23.79 -14.38 -5.86
CA VAL A 925 23.32 -15.51 -6.65
C VAL A 925 22.22 -16.26 -5.91
N ASN A 926 20.98 -15.99 -6.31
CA ASN A 926 19.79 -16.70 -5.86
C ASN A 926 19.79 -18.11 -6.46
N TRP A 927 19.10 -19.04 -5.79
CA TRP A 927 18.95 -20.40 -6.29
C TRP A 927 17.58 -21.00 -6.00
N VAL A 928 17.15 -21.86 -6.91
CA VAL A 928 16.08 -22.84 -6.68
C VAL A 928 16.57 -24.19 -7.15
N ALA A 929 16.06 -25.26 -6.56
CA ALA A 929 16.41 -26.60 -6.93
C ALA A 929 15.17 -27.48 -7.15
N ALA A 930 15.41 -28.63 -7.77
CA ALA A 930 14.43 -29.69 -7.92
C ALA A 930 15.12 -31.05 -7.88
N GLU A 931 14.33 -32.10 -7.69
CA GLU A 931 14.80 -33.49 -7.76
C GLU A 931 13.88 -34.34 -8.64
N ALA A 932 14.45 -35.39 -9.23
CA ALA A 932 13.68 -36.40 -9.97
C ALA A 932 14.27 -37.81 -9.74
N GLY A 933 14.27 -38.25 -8.49
CA GLY A 933 14.72 -39.58 -8.06
C GLY A 933 16.23 -39.74 -8.07
N ASP A 934 16.89 -39.72 -9.23
CA ASP A 934 18.35 -39.93 -9.38
C ASP A 934 19.11 -38.69 -9.87
N ARG A 935 18.41 -37.55 -9.93
CA ARG A 935 18.91 -36.27 -10.44
C ARG A 935 18.61 -35.13 -9.49
N VAL A 936 19.55 -34.21 -9.40
CA VAL A 936 19.37 -32.90 -8.78
C VAL A 936 19.47 -31.83 -9.86
N PHE A 937 18.52 -30.92 -9.86
CA PHE A 937 18.49 -29.74 -10.72
C PHE A 937 18.72 -28.52 -9.85
N VAL A 938 19.59 -27.60 -10.28
CA VAL A 938 19.82 -26.32 -9.61
C VAL A 938 19.74 -25.22 -10.66
N SER A 939 18.92 -24.21 -10.43
CA SER A 939 18.95 -22.97 -11.19
C SER A 939 19.58 -21.88 -10.34
N LEU A 940 20.48 -21.12 -10.94
CA LEU A 940 21.15 -19.97 -10.34
C LEU A 940 20.76 -18.72 -11.11
N THR A 941 20.33 -17.66 -10.43
CA THR A 941 20.06 -16.33 -11.02
C THR A 941 20.91 -15.29 -10.31
N SER A 942 21.38 -14.27 -11.04
CA SER A 942 22.22 -13.21 -10.47
C SER A 942 21.44 -11.92 -10.30
N GLU A 943 21.60 -11.22 -9.18
CA GLU A 943 21.10 -9.85 -8.99
C GLU A 943 22.14 -8.78 -9.32
N SER A 944 23.35 -9.20 -9.69
CA SER A 944 24.45 -8.33 -10.08
C SER A 944 24.33 -7.88 -11.53
N GLY A 945 24.73 -6.63 -11.79
CA GLY A 945 24.96 -6.09 -13.13
C GLY A 945 26.25 -6.61 -13.78
N ALA A 946 27.03 -7.46 -13.09
CA ALA A 946 28.24 -8.10 -13.58
C ALA A 946 28.09 -9.63 -13.59
N ALA A 947 28.95 -10.30 -14.35
CA ALA A 947 29.00 -11.77 -14.34
C ALA A 947 29.65 -12.27 -13.04
N GLU A 948 29.00 -13.24 -12.41
CA GLU A 948 29.38 -13.78 -11.10
C GLU A 948 30.03 -15.17 -11.24
N LEU A 949 31.20 -15.35 -10.61
CA LEU A 949 31.82 -16.65 -10.45
C LEU A 949 31.22 -17.35 -9.23
N VAL A 950 30.80 -18.60 -9.40
CA VAL A 950 30.08 -19.36 -8.37
C VAL A 950 30.72 -20.71 -8.19
N ARG A 951 31.01 -21.06 -6.93
CA ARG A 951 31.33 -22.44 -6.55
C ARG A 951 30.09 -23.07 -5.94
N LEU A 952 29.29 -23.70 -6.82
CA LEU A 952 28.10 -24.44 -6.43
C LEU A 952 28.51 -25.62 -5.54
N ARG A 953 27.92 -25.74 -4.36
CA ARG A 953 28.05 -26.89 -3.47
C ARG A 953 26.68 -27.43 -3.11
N LEU A 954 26.53 -28.76 -3.16
CA LEU A 954 25.36 -29.47 -2.68
C LEU A 954 25.59 -30.02 -1.27
N ASP A 955 24.55 -30.06 -0.43
CA ASP A 955 24.64 -30.65 0.91
C ASP A 955 24.86 -32.17 0.84
N PRO A 956 25.99 -32.70 1.34
CA PRO A 956 26.26 -34.14 1.34
C PRO A 956 25.31 -34.95 2.24
N ALA A 957 24.59 -34.32 3.17
CA ALA A 957 23.58 -34.99 3.98
C ALA A 957 22.27 -35.23 3.21
N LEU A 958 21.99 -34.43 2.20
CA LEU A 958 20.75 -34.48 1.42
C LEU A 958 20.95 -35.13 0.04
N VAL A 959 22.13 -34.95 -0.56
CA VAL A 959 22.46 -35.46 -1.90
C VAL A 959 23.47 -36.61 -1.79
N PRO A 960 23.06 -37.87 -2.11
CA PRO A 960 23.84 -39.07 -1.82
C PRO A 960 25.01 -39.34 -2.80
N MET A 961 25.87 -38.35 -3.01
CA MET A 961 27.09 -38.50 -3.80
C MET A 961 28.26 -39.04 -2.96
N GLU A 962 29.10 -39.88 -3.57
CA GLU A 962 30.33 -40.40 -2.98
C GLU A 962 31.47 -39.38 -3.12
N SER A 963 32.21 -39.10 -2.04
CA SER A 963 33.39 -38.23 -2.10
C SER A 963 34.48 -38.83 -3.01
N GLY A 964 35.16 -37.97 -3.77
CA GLY A 964 36.18 -38.32 -4.76
C GLY A 964 35.66 -38.92 -6.07
N ARG A 965 34.38 -39.29 -6.14
CA ARG A 965 33.74 -39.80 -7.36
C ARG A 965 33.23 -38.63 -8.20
N PRO A 966 33.60 -38.53 -9.49
CA PRO A 966 33.02 -37.54 -10.39
C PRO A 966 31.62 -37.99 -10.83
N TYR A 967 30.65 -37.08 -10.73
CA TYR A 967 29.28 -37.25 -11.22
C TYR A 967 29.09 -36.39 -12.47
N ARG A 968 28.41 -36.94 -13.48
CA ARG A 968 28.12 -36.20 -14.71
C ARG A 968 27.22 -35.01 -14.36
N ALA A 969 27.53 -33.84 -14.89
CA ALA A 969 26.69 -32.66 -14.75
C ALA A 969 26.52 -31.96 -16.10
N THR A 970 25.33 -31.41 -16.35
CA THR A 970 25.03 -30.59 -17.52
C THR A 970 24.85 -29.15 -17.05
N VAL A 971 25.55 -28.21 -17.68
CA VAL A 971 25.43 -26.77 -17.41
C VAL A 971 24.78 -26.07 -18.60
N ILE A 972 23.75 -25.28 -18.35
CA ILE A 972 23.02 -24.50 -19.36
C ILE A 972 23.06 -23.04 -18.92
N ARG A 973 23.76 -22.19 -19.67
CA ARG A 973 23.89 -20.76 -19.37
C ARG A 973 23.00 -19.95 -20.30
N ASP A 974 22.20 -19.05 -19.73
CA ASP A 974 21.33 -18.11 -20.44
C ASP A 974 20.48 -18.77 -21.54
N ASN A 975 19.88 -19.93 -21.22
CA ASN A 975 19.09 -20.75 -22.15
C ASN A 975 19.86 -21.22 -23.41
N GLY A 976 21.19 -21.16 -23.39
CA GLY A 976 22.06 -21.56 -24.48
C GLY A 976 22.22 -23.08 -24.60
N ALA A 977 23.20 -23.48 -25.42
CA ALA A 977 23.48 -24.90 -25.64
C ALA A 977 23.96 -25.59 -24.32
N PRO A 978 23.39 -26.75 -23.96
CA PRO A 978 23.87 -27.53 -22.82
C PRO A 978 25.33 -27.96 -22.99
N THR A 979 26.11 -27.83 -21.92
CA THR A 979 27.52 -28.23 -21.87
C THR A 979 27.73 -29.29 -20.79
N GLU A 980 28.35 -30.41 -21.15
CA GLU A 980 28.69 -31.48 -20.22
C GLU A 980 29.94 -31.14 -19.40
N THR A 981 29.91 -31.45 -18.11
CA THR A 981 30.98 -31.28 -17.14
C THR A 981 30.87 -32.34 -16.04
N TRP A 982 31.69 -32.21 -14.99
CA TRP A 982 31.72 -33.14 -13.86
C TRP A 982 31.65 -32.38 -12.53
N MET A 983 30.75 -32.81 -11.66
CA MET A 983 30.71 -32.39 -10.25
C MET A 983 31.49 -33.40 -9.42
N THR A 984 32.41 -32.93 -8.56
CA THR A 984 33.23 -33.80 -7.70
C THR A 984 33.21 -33.24 -6.28
N ASP A 985 33.13 -34.11 -5.27
CA ASP A 985 33.01 -33.69 -3.86
C ASP A 985 31.87 -32.69 -3.65
N HIS A 986 30.71 -32.98 -4.26
CA HIS A 986 29.49 -32.17 -4.22
C HIS A 986 29.68 -30.74 -4.73
N ALA A 987 30.77 -30.45 -5.44
CA ALA A 987 31.12 -29.10 -5.87
C ALA A 987 31.35 -28.98 -7.38
N LEU A 988 30.91 -27.85 -7.94
CA LEU A 988 31.12 -27.47 -9.34
C LEU A 988 31.35 -25.96 -9.43
N ASP A 989 32.41 -25.56 -10.14
CA ASP A 989 32.63 -24.15 -10.48
C ASP A 989 31.86 -23.79 -11.76
N THR A 990 31.12 -22.69 -11.73
CA THR A 990 30.39 -22.16 -12.88
C THR A 990 30.34 -20.63 -12.84
N THR A 991 29.69 -20.05 -13.84
CA THR A 991 29.49 -18.60 -13.99
C THR A 991 28.01 -18.34 -14.21
N VAL A 992 27.49 -17.26 -13.64
CA VAL A 992 26.16 -16.72 -13.93
C VAL A 992 26.37 -15.35 -14.58
N SER A 993 25.75 -15.11 -15.73
CA SER A 993 25.88 -13.83 -16.43
C SER A 993 25.22 -12.70 -15.64
N ALA A 994 25.55 -11.45 -15.97
CA ALA A 994 24.92 -10.25 -15.39
C ALA A 994 23.40 -10.33 -15.53
N HIS A 995 22.69 -10.31 -14.40
CA HIS A 995 21.25 -10.56 -14.32
C HIS A 995 20.76 -11.80 -15.08
N GLY A 996 21.65 -12.76 -15.32
CA GLY A 996 21.42 -13.92 -16.15
C GLY A 996 20.94 -15.12 -15.35
N ILE A 997 21.02 -16.28 -15.98
CA ILE A 997 20.62 -17.57 -15.41
C ILE A 997 21.60 -18.67 -15.80
N THR A 998 21.91 -19.54 -14.85
CA THR A 998 22.67 -20.78 -15.11
C THR A 998 21.98 -21.95 -14.44
N ALA A 999 21.57 -22.94 -15.24
CA ALA A 999 21.07 -24.21 -14.76
C ALA A 999 22.18 -25.27 -14.72
N VAL A 1000 22.13 -26.12 -13.70
CA VAL A 1000 23.00 -27.27 -13.49
C VAL A 1000 22.13 -28.49 -13.22
N VAL A 1001 22.33 -29.57 -13.99
CA VAL A 1001 21.68 -30.86 -13.80
C VAL A 1001 22.74 -31.89 -13.43
N VAL A 1002 22.70 -32.43 -12.22
CA VAL A 1002 23.62 -33.47 -11.76
C VAL A 1002 22.94 -34.82 -11.88
N HIS A 1003 23.60 -35.75 -12.57
CA HIS A 1003 23.04 -37.05 -12.94
C HIS A 1003 23.58 -38.16 -12.03
N ASP A 1004 22.80 -39.24 -11.93
CA ASP A 1004 23.20 -40.51 -11.32
C ASP A 1004 23.64 -40.37 -9.85
N VAL A 1005 23.06 -39.41 -9.09
CA VAL A 1005 23.44 -39.14 -7.69
C VAL A 1005 22.94 -40.20 -6.71
N GLY A 1006 22.15 -41.18 -7.16
CA GLY A 1006 21.50 -42.20 -6.31
C GLY A 1006 20.07 -41.82 -5.93
N PRO A 1007 19.27 -42.72 -5.33
CA PRO A 1007 17.87 -42.44 -5.07
C PRO A 1007 17.70 -41.40 -3.97
N ILE A 1008 17.31 -40.19 -4.36
CA ILE A 1008 16.78 -39.13 -3.51
C ILE A 1008 15.38 -39.57 -3.08
N ARG A 1009 15.10 -39.43 -1.79
CA ARG A 1009 13.79 -39.76 -1.21
C ARG A 1009 13.33 -38.59 -0.36
N VAL A 1010 12.42 -37.81 -0.91
CA VAL A 1010 11.71 -36.75 -0.18
C VAL A 1010 10.29 -37.23 0.10
N ALA A 1011 9.90 -37.26 1.38
CA ALA A 1011 8.64 -37.88 1.81
C ALA A 1011 7.40 -37.25 1.14
N THR A 1012 7.43 -35.95 0.91
CA THR A 1012 6.35 -35.17 0.29
C THR A 1012 6.29 -35.33 -1.23
N HIS A 1013 7.37 -35.77 -1.89
CA HIS A 1013 7.50 -35.88 -3.36
C HIS A 1013 6.93 -37.20 -3.88
N THR A 1014 5.70 -37.49 -3.48
CA THR A 1014 4.94 -38.67 -3.90
C THR A 1014 3.58 -38.26 -4.40
N GLU A 1015 3.18 -38.76 -5.57
CA GLU A 1015 1.80 -38.56 -6.03
C GLU A 1015 0.83 -39.25 -5.05
N PRO A 1016 -0.34 -38.63 -4.75
CA PRO A 1016 -1.33 -39.28 -3.92
C PRO A 1016 -1.84 -40.55 -4.62
N PRO A 1017 -2.18 -41.61 -3.87
CA PRO A 1017 -2.83 -42.77 -4.45
C PRO A 1017 -4.14 -42.36 -5.13
N SER A 1018 -4.51 -43.03 -6.24
CA SER A 1018 -5.73 -42.76 -6.99
C SER A 1018 -6.97 -43.29 -6.24
N THR A 1019 -7.28 -42.70 -5.09
CA THR A 1019 -8.47 -43.04 -4.30
C THR A 1019 -9.45 -41.89 -4.38
N THR A 1020 -10.66 -42.16 -4.84
CA THR A 1020 -11.79 -41.24 -4.66
C THR A 1020 -11.96 -41.02 -3.16
N ALA A 1021 -11.94 -39.77 -2.72
CA ALA A 1021 -12.17 -39.41 -1.33
C ALA A 1021 -13.49 -40.05 -0.82
N PRO A 1022 -13.48 -40.83 0.26
CA PRO A 1022 -14.70 -41.45 0.76
C PRO A 1022 -15.67 -40.40 1.32
N GLU A 1023 -16.98 -40.65 1.16
CA GLU A 1023 -18.05 -39.80 1.73
C GLU A 1023 -17.95 -39.63 3.25
N ARG A 1024 -17.24 -40.55 3.95
CA ARG A 1024 -17.01 -40.53 5.40
C ARG A 1024 -15.77 -39.74 5.83
N SER A 1025 -15.09 -39.04 4.92
CA SER A 1025 -13.88 -38.26 5.25
C SER A 1025 -14.19 -36.95 5.99
N TYR A 1026 -15.45 -36.54 6.05
CA TYR A 1026 -15.92 -35.42 6.85
C TYR A 1026 -17.42 -35.55 7.19
N HIS A 1027 -17.85 -34.82 8.21
CA HIS A 1027 -19.23 -34.68 8.64
C HIS A 1027 -19.45 -33.26 9.15
N LEU A 1028 -20.26 -32.47 8.44
CA LEU A 1028 -20.57 -31.07 8.80
C LEU A 1028 -22.06 -31.01 9.19
N ASP A 1029 -22.36 -31.07 10.49
CA ASP A 1029 -23.74 -31.05 10.99
C ASP A 1029 -24.02 -29.78 11.79
N ASP A 1030 -24.90 -28.94 11.25
CA ASP A 1030 -25.31 -27.67 11.87
C ASP A 1030 -26.54 -27.82 12.79
N THR A 1031 -27.08 -29.03 12.93
CA THR A 1031 -28.39 -29.30 13.53
C THR A 1031 -28.35 -30.08 14.84
N THR A 1032 -27.16 -30.25 15.43
CA THR A 1032 -27.01 -31.05 16.66
C THR A 1032 -27.64 -30.39 17.89
N PRO A 1033 -27.94 -31.17 18.96
CA PRO A 1033 -28.49 -30.63 20.20
C PRO A 1033 -27.62 -29.60 20.95
N ILE A 1034 -26.34 -29.48 20.59
CA ILE A 1034 -25.38 -28.57 21.22
C ILE A 1034 -24.88 -27.47 20.27
N GLY A 1035 -25.54 -27.28 19.13
CA GLY A 1035 -25.08 -26.38 18.04
C GLY A 1035 -24.35 -27.13 16.93
N ALA A 1036 -23.68 -26.42 16.03
CA ALA A 1036 -22.95 -27.07 14.94
C ALA A 1036 -21.79 -27.91 15.48
N VAL A 1037 -21.58 -29.12 14.94
CA VAL A 1037 -20.44 -29.98 15.23
C VAL A 1037 -19.88 -30.51 13.91
N TRP A 1038 -18.66 -30.13 13.60
CA TRP A 1038 -17.98 -30.55 12.37
C TRP A 1038 -16.81 -31.46 12.70
N GLY A 1039 -16.64 -32.52 11.93
CA GLY A 1039 -15.50 -33.43 11.96
C GLY A 1039 -14.94 -33.62 10.56
N MET A 1040 -13.61 -33.62 10.42
CA MET A 1040 -12.96 -33.85 9.12
C MET A 1040 -11.61 -34.53 9.26
N VAL A 1041 -11.24 -35.28 8.23
CA VAL A 1041 -9.94 -35.93 8.10
C VAL A 1041 -8.97 -35.00 7.37
N ILE A 1042 -7.79 -34.81 7.96
CA ILE A 1042 -6.66 -34.10 7.37
C ILE A 1042 -5.49 -35.07 7.23
N VAL A 1043 -5.25 -35.60 6.04
CA VAL A 1043 -4.13 -36.53 5.82
C VAL A 1043 -2.82 -35.75 5.69
N ALA A 1044 -1.78 -36.22 6.36
CA ALA A 1044 -0.45 -35.62 6.27
C ALA A 1044 0.11 -35.68 4.83
N PRO A 1045 0.84 -34.65 4.36
CA PRO A 1045 1.37 -34.59 2.99
C PRO A 1045 2.25 -35.77 2.57
N ASP A 1046 2.91 -36.43 3.53
CA ASP A 1046 3.76 -37.60 3.37
C ASP A 1046 2.99 -38.95 3.38
N ASN A 1047 1.67 -38.92 3.50
CA ASN A 1047 0.79 -40.09 3.66
C ASN A 1047 1.15 -40.98 4.88
N SER A 1048 1.78 -40.45 5.93
CA SER A 1048 2.16 -41.27 7.09
C SER A 1048 1.03 -41.47 8.10
N ARG A 1049 0.06 -40.56 8.13
CA ARG A 1049 -1.01 -40.49 9.14
C ARG A 1049 -2.15 -39.58 8.67
N TYR A 1050 -3.26 -39.58 9.40
CA TYR A 1050 -4.25 -38.51 9.32
C TYR A 1050 -4.57 -37.92 10.68
N ASP A 1051 -5.04 -36.68 10.68
CA ASP A 1051 -5.57 -35.99 11.84
C ASP A 1051 -7.09 -35.85 11.71
N ALA A 1052 -7.84 -36.33 12.70
CA ALA A 1052 -9.26 -36.04 12.83
C ALA A 1052 -9.43 -34.70 13.54
N PHE A 1053 -9.84 -33.68 12.80
CA PHE A 1053 -10.12 -32.35 13.32
C PHE A 1053 -11.62 -32.24 13.63
N VAL A 1054 -11.96 -32.11 14.91
CA VAL A 1054 -13.34 -32.00 15.41
C VAL A 1054 -13.52 -30.64 16.08
N GLN A 1055 -14.66 -30.00 15.86
CA GLN A 1055 -15.01 -28.70 16.40
C GLN A 1055 -16.49 -28.66 16.77
N ALA A 1056 -16.84 -27.89 17.80
CA ALA A 1056 -18.21 -27.70 18.26
C ALA A 1056 -18.50 -26.23 18.53
N ALA A 1057 -19.52 -25.68 17.88
CA ALA A 1057 -20.00 -24.31 18.04
C ALA A 1057 -20.90 -24.15 19.29
N THR A 1058 -20.41 -24.60 20.44
CA THR A 1058 -21.05 -24.44 21.75
C THR A 1058 -20.25 -23.49 22.64
N ASP A 1059 -20.96 -22.67 23.40
CA ASP A 1059 -20.39 -21.70 24.35
C ASP A 1059 -20.00 -22.31 25.70
N GLN A 1060 -20.39 -23.57 25.95
CA GLN A 1060 -20.08 -24.29 27.18
C GLN A 1060 -18.80 -25.12 27.02
N PRO A 1061 -18.05 -25.40 28.10
CA PRO A 1061 -17.03 -26.43 28.09
C PRO A 1061 -17.58 -27.73 27.50
N ALA A 1062 -16.82 -28.32 26.59
CA ALA A 1062 -17.23 -29.52 25.88
C ALA A 1062 -16.15 -30.60 25.99
N THR A 1063 -16.59 -31.86 25.90
CA THR A 1063 -15.70 -33.03 25.91
C THR A 1063 -15.88 -33.80 24.62
N LEU A 1064 -14.78 -33.97 23.88
CA LEU A 1064 -14.73 -34.91 22.76
C LEU A 1064 -14.49 -36.31 23.32
N TYR A 1065 -15.30 -37.28 22.89
CA TYR A 1065 -15.05 -38.69 23.06
C TYR A 1065 -14.72 -39.30 21.70
N TRP A 1066 -13.62 -40.04 21.58
CA TRP A 1066 -13.24 -40.70 20.33
C TRP A 1066 -12.75 -42.13 20.55
N SER A 1067 -12.85 -42.95 19.50
CA SER A 1067 -12.45 -44.35 19.46
C SER A 1067 -11.79 -44.65 18.12
N THR A 1068 -10.71 -45.45 18.15
CA THR A 1068 -10.06 -46.02 16.96
C THR A 1068 -10.31 -47.53 16.82
N ASP A 1069 -11.20 -48.09 17.63
CA ASP A 1069 -11.55 -49.53 17.68
C ASP A 1069 -13.04 -49.79 17.40
N GLY A 1070 -13.68 -48.88 16.64
CA GLY A 1070 -15.09 -49.01 16.24
C GLY A 1070 -16.09 -48.75 17.38
N GLY A 1071 -15.71 -47.92 18.36
CA GLY A 1071 -16.54 -47.54 19.49
C GLY A 1071 -16.52 -48.53 20.66
N ALA A 1072 -15.60 -49.51 20.67
CA ALA A 1072 -15.48 -50.45 21.78
C ALA A 1072 -14.86 -49.80 23.02
N THR A 1073 -13.88 -48.91 22.82
CA THR A 1073 -13.29 -48.09 23.88
C THR A 1073 -13.19 -46.62 23.45
N TYR A 1074 -13.61 -45.71 24.33
CA TYR A 1074 -13.54 -44.27 24.09
C TYR A 1074 -12.46 -43.62 24.95
N GLN A 1075 -11.58 -42.88 24.28
CA GLN A 1075 -10.73 -41.86 24.88
C GLN A 1075 -11.51 -40.55 24.94
N HIS A 1076 -11.08 -39.61 25.78
CA HIS A 1076 -11.74 -38.30 25.88
C HIS A 1076 -10.78 -37.16 26.20
N SER A 1077 -11.19 -35.94 25.81
CA SER A 1077 -10.45 -34.71 26.04
C SER A 1077 -11.45 -33.57 26.23
N THR A 1078 -11.36 -32.89 27.37
CA THR A 1078 -12.23 -31.77 27.73
C THR A 1078 -11.54 -30.45 27.38
N ARG A 1079 -12.32 -29.50 26.85
CA ARG A 1079 -11.93 -28.10 26.66
C ARG A 1079 -12.66 -27.23 27.66
N ASP A 1080 -11.91 -26.71 28.63
CA ASP A 1080 -12.42 -25.76 29.62
C ASP A 1080 -12.32 -24.29 29.15
N VAL A 1081 -11.59 -24.08 28.05
CA VAL A 1081 -11.33 -22.78 27.45
C VAL A 1081 -11.68 -22.86 25.96
N LEU A 1082 -12.43 -21.86 25.46
CA LEU A 1082 -12.81 -21.77 24.06
C LEU A 1082 -11.59 -21.49 23.15
N PRO A 1083 -11.61 -21.92 21.87
CA PRO A 1083 -12.68 -22.64 21.20
C PRO A 1083 -12.74 -24.13 21.55
N ASN A 1084 -13.93 -24.73 21.41
CA ASN A 1084 -14.13 -26.17 21.54
C ASN A 1084 -13.69 -26.88 20.26
N GLU A 1085 -12.39 -27.12 20.12
CA GLU A 1085 -11.80 -27.83 18.99
C GLU A 1085 -10.68 -28.81 19.41
N TRP A 1086 -10.53 -29.87 18.65
CA TRP A 1086 -9.60 -30.97 18.92
C TRP A 1086 -9.01 -31.50 17.63
N THR A 1087 -7.74 -31.87 17.70
CA THR A 1087 -7.06 -32.58 16.62
C THR A 1087 -6.53 -33.90 17.17
N VAL A 1088 -7.07 -35.02 16.68
CA VAL A 1088 -6.69 -36.37 17.11
C VAL A 1088 -5.90 -37.05 15.99
N THR A 1089 -4.63 -37.35 16.25
CA THR A 1089 -3.77 -38.03 15.29
C THR A 1089 -4.03 -39.54 15.27
N VAL A 1090 -4.22 -40.09 14.07
CA VAL A 1090 -4.39 -41.53 13.81
C VAL A 1090 -3.29 -41.99 12.85
N SER A 1091 -2.40 -42.85 13.34
CA SER A 1091 -1.21 -43.30 12.59
C SER A 1091 -1.50 -44.32 11.51
N ASP A 1092 -2.66 -44.99 11.55
CA ASP A 1092 -3.08 -45.96 10.55
C ASP A 1092 -4.15 -45.33 9.64
N LEU A 1093 -3.79 -45.08 8.38
CA LEU A 1093 -4.69 -44.53 7.37
C LEU A 1093 -5.94 -45.38 7.09
N THR A 1094 -5.92 -46.67 7.47
CA THR A 1094 -7.04 -47.60 7.30
C THR A 1094 -7.95 -47.70 8.52
N ALA A 1095 -7.51 -47.19 9.68
CA ALA A 1095 -8.34 -47.21 10.88
C ALA A 1095 -9.40 -46.09 10.80
N PRO A 1096 -10.68 -46.36 11.09
CA PRO A 1096 -11.68 -45.33 11.27
C PRO A 1096 -11.54 -44.67 12.65
N LEU A 1097 -12.04 -43.44 12.77
CA LEU A 1097 -12.22 -42.75 14.05
C LEU A 1097 -13.71 -42.48 14.29
N THR A 1098 -14.27 -43.10 15.32
CA THR A 1098 -15.64 -42.80 15.78
C THR A 1098 -15.59 -41.76 16.88
N TYR A 1099 -16.41 -40.70 16.82
CA TYR A 1099 -16.46 -39.66 17.84
C TYR A 1099 -17.88 -39.21 18.19
N TYR A 1100 -18.06 -38.65 19.37
CA TYR A 1100 -19.21 -37.82 19.74
C TYR A 1100 -18.75 -36.70 20.68
N VAL A 1101 -19.53 -35.62 20.77
CA VAL A 1101 -19.23 -34.47 21.64
C VAL A 1101 -20.31 -34.35 22.71
N GLU A 1102 -19.88 -34.10 23.95
CA GLU A 1102 -20.77 -33.81 25.08
C GLU A 1102 -20.55 -32.39 25.59
N ALA A 1103 -21.63 -31.62 25.73
CA ALA A 1103 -21.63 -30.29 26.34
C ALA A 1103 -22.93 -30.08 27.13
N GLY A 1104 -22.84 -29.49 28.32
CA GLY A 1104 -24.03 -29.21 29.14
C GLY A 1104 -24.85 -30.44 29.55
N GLY A 1105 -24.23 -31.63 29.61
CA GLY A 1105 -24.91 -32.89 29.90
C GLY A 1105 -25.73 -33.46 28.73
N VAL A 1106 -25.58 -32.91 27.53
CA VAL A 1106 -26.19 -33.40 26.29
C VAL A 1106 -25.08 -33.87 25.36
N ARG A 1107 -25.28 -35.04 24.72
CA ARG A 1107 -24.33 -35.62 23.76
C ARG A 1107 -24.88 -35.65 22.34
N THR A 1108 -24.01 -35.53 21.35
CA THR A 1108 -24.33 -35.78 19.94
C THR A 1108 -24.44 -37.28 19.64
N ASP A 1109 -24.99 -37.61 18.48
CA ASP A 1109 -24.89 -38.98 17.95
C ASP A 1109 -23.44 -39.30 17.55
N PRO A 1110 -23.01 -40.58 17.68
CA PRO A 1110 -21.68 -40.99 17.22
C PRO A 1110 -21.52 -40.88 15.69
N VAL A 1111 -20.40 -40.31 15.26
CA VAL A 1111 -20.02 -40.11 13.87
C VAL A 1111 -18.72 -40.87 13.59
N GLU A 1112 -18.64 -41.57 12.46
CA GLU A 1112 -17.42 -42.26 12.02
C GLU A 1112 -16.75 -41.47 10.89
N LEU A 1113 -15.46 -41.15 11.08
CA LEU A 1113 -14.58 -40.56 10.09
C LEU A 1113 -13.60 -41.61 9.57
N ALA A 1114 -13.39 -41.69 8.26
CA ALA A 1114 -12.42 -42.60 7.66
C ALA A 1114 -11.77 -42.01 6.40
N TRP A 1115 -10.47 -42.26 6.21
CA TRP A 1115 -9.73 -41.89 4.99
C TRP A 1115 -9.76 -42.97 3.91
N ILE A 1116 -9.65 -44.24 4.31
CA ILE A 1116 -9.71 -45.41 3.43
C ILE A 1116 -10.93 -46.24 3.84
N GLY A 1117 -11.78 -46.55 2.86
CA GLY A 1117 -13.03 -47.30 3.05
C GLY A 1117 -12.86 -48.82 3.04
#